data_AF-A0A2N0BE47-F1
#
_entry.id   AF-A0A2N0BE47-F1
#
_cell.length_a   1.000
_cell.length_b   1.000
_cell.length_c   1.000
_cell.angle_alpha   90.00
_cell.angle_beta   90.00
_cell.angle_gamma   90.00
#
_symmetry.space_group_name_H-M   'P 1'
#
loop_
_entity.id
_entity.type
_entity.pdbx_description
1 polymer ?
#
loop_
_entity_poly.entity_id
_entity_poly.type
_entity_poly.pdbx_seq_one_letter_code
_entity_poly.pdbx_strand_id
1 'polypeptide(L)'
;MFQFQFFQVFDWDLLKPFFYFLGFIGIYLTFRLRFPQLRFLFLAVKIFSGNMDYKGSRGRVVHSQAFFSGTASSLVPGAVIGSALALMIGGPGVLIWIWVSSFFIMPLRFVSSTLAVRFRTKTDSGRYLSGPMYFIEKALKARWLAVSFAIAGLFTVLVMGGAVPMLYVTHISKKAFDVSGMTVPFLLSVILVFIVLGGVRRVGKVSSYLAPVGILLFFFGYFFLFNGSLMGFREFLWLSLQDALQPVTAFAGGSFVLARTFSAASGIFFVSTETGIGKSAGISGVVRTDFPAKQGLVSMLATFFEGFVISTMVIYALSSYGAFQMQEQFLFLEALFQGKTGPVHLAFFGSFLLFGIVSISGWFYTGEQNAFYVFGERFANFFRMSFLATILVAAYLYTKAGETILFEAFGLGYSLSIVTAVPVLISLVLLEKIARAELKRFLTESGARYEVLKDFYLLILSLVPKNLLSRLFGLLASSRLPRFLLIPILKAFARAYKINLDEAELEIQEYNSLNAFFTRALKAEARIIDSADNEMVSPVDARITGYGDINQRIILQAKGVDYNLKELLGGGASKYLDDFTNGKYITFYLSPQDYHRIHSPAYGRILGYYYEPGKLFPVNELAVFGIRGLFPKNERLITYLQTEYGKVAVIKVGASNVGRIRVTYDNKIVTNSLIRTARTVEYKDVSIMIDKGAELGRFEMGSTVILLMEKNTFEFDSLPVNEKVTYGSTIGRFLAKKCTLPK
;
A
#
# COMPACT_ATOMS: atom_id res chain seq x y z
N MET A 1 -9.42 42.04 38.81
CA MET A 1 -9.41 40.70 39.42
C MET A 1 -10.78 40.06 39.21
N PHE A 2 -11.05 39.59 37.99
CA PHE A 2 -12.23 38.78 37.66
C PHE A 2 -11.66 37.51 37.04
N GLN A 3 -11.44 36.47 37.84
CA GLN A 3 -11.19 35.13 37.32
C GLN A 3 -12.51 34.68 36.69
N PHE A 4 -12.56 34.60 35.36
CA PHE A 4 -13.69 34.00 34.65
C PHE A 4 -13.69 32.48 34.94
N GLN A 5 -14.25 32.08 36.08
CA GLN A 5 -14.51 30.67 36.44
C GLN A 5 -15.54 29.99 35.52
N PHE A 6 -16.13 30.72 34.55
CA PHE A 6 -17.13 30.18 33.62
C PHE A 6 -16.59 29.07 32.70
N PHE A 7 -15.26 28.93 32.57
CA PHE A 7 -14.63 27.91 31.71
C PHE A 7 -14.22 26.61 32.43
N GLN A 8 -14.48 26.47 33.74
CA GLN A 8 -14.28 25.22 34.48
C GLN A 8 -15.44 24.21 34.38
N VAL A 9 -16.48 24.49 33.59
CA VAL A 9 -17.69 23.64 33.50
C VAL A 9 -17.37 22.24 32.94
N PHE A 10 -16.27 22.07 32.21
CA PHE A 10 -15.86 20.79 31.64
C PHE A 10 -14.39 20.53 31.94
N ASP A 11 -14.14 19.86 33.06
CA ASP A 11 -12.80 19.42 33.44
C ASP A 11 -12.24 18.42 32.40
N TRP A 12 -10.92 18.17 32.44
CA TRP A 12 -10.22 17.17 31.62
C TRP A 12 -10.85 15.77 31.68
N ASP A 13 -11.73 15.54 32.65
CA ASP A 13 -12.53 14.34 32.81
C ASP A 13 -13.44 14.01 31.62
N LEU A 14 -13.83 14.96 30.75
CA LEU A 14 -14.57 14.64 29.52
C LEU A 14 -13.75 13.87 28.47
N LEU A 15 -12.41 13.94 28.51
CA LEU A 15 -11.57 13.22 27.55
C LEU A 15 -11.73 11.70 27.66
N LYS A 16 -11.95 11.21 28.87
CA LYS A 16 -12.09 9.77 29.18
C LYS A 16 -13.34 9.17 28.53
N PRO A 17 -14.57 9.65 28.80
CA PRO A 17 -15.77 9.14 28.14
C PRO A 17 -15.73 9.39 26.63
N PHE A 18 -15.15 10.50 26.16
CA PHE A 18 -14.94 10.72 24.74
C PHE A 18 -14.07 9.62 24.12
N PHE A 19 -12.92 9.30 24.73
CA PHE A 19 -12.03 8.25 24.24
C PHE A 19 -12.71 6.88 24.25
N TYR A 20 -13.44 6.52 25.31
CA TYR A 20 -14.19 5.27 25.35
C TYR A 20 -15.25 5.19 24.26
N PHE A 21 -15.98 6.27 24.03
CA PHE A 21 -16.98 6.34 22.97
C PHE A 21 -16.36 6.22 21.58
N LEU A 22 -15.28 6.95 21.33
CA LEU A 22 -14.51 6.92 20.09
C LEU A 22 -13.93 5.52 19.83
N GLY A 23 -13.31 4.91 20.85
CA GLY A 23 -12.70 3.58 20.79
C GLY A 23 -13.74 2.49 20.54
N PHE A 24 -14.87 2.52 21.24
CA PHE A 24 -15.98 1.60 21.02
C PHE A 24 -16.48 1.63 19.57
N ILE A 25 -16.69 2.84 19.03
CA ILE A 25 -17.13 3.02 17.64
C ILE A 25 -16.05 2.53 16.66
N GLY A 26 -14.78 2.82 16.93
CA GLY A 26 -13.66 2.36 16.11
C GLY A 26 -13.59 0.84 16.02
N ILE A 27 -13.67 0.17 17.17
CA ILE A 27 -13.72 -1.29 17.27
C ILE A 27 -14.94 -1.81 16.50
N TYR A 28 -16.13 -1.27 16.76
CA TYR A 28 -17.36 -1.65 16.07
C TYR A 28 -17.23 -1.56 14.54
N LEU A 29 -16.76 -0.42 14.03
CA LEU A 29 -16.59 -0.19 12.60
C LEU A 29 -15.49 -1.08 11.99
N THR A 30 -14.39 -1.31 12.72
CA THR A 30 -13.32 -2.23 12.31
C THR A 30 -13.87 -3.62 12.02
N PHE A 31 -14.63 -4.20 12.97
CA PHE A 31 -15.20 -5.54 12.80
C PHE A 31 -16.30 -5.55 11.73
N ARG A 32 -17.20 -4.56 11.72
CA ARG A 32 -18.29 -4.48 10.74
C ARG A 32 -17.82 -4.33 9.30
N LEU A 33 -16.74 -3.59 9.07
CA LEU A 33 -16.13 -3.41 7.76
C LEU A 33 -15.10 -4.50 7.43
N ARG A 34 -14.88 -5.46 8.34
CA ARG A 34 -13.93 -6.57 8.24
C ARG A 34 -12.49 -6.09 8.04
N PHE A 35 -11.98 -5.30 8.97
CA PHE A 35 -10.60 -4.79 9.01
C PHE A 35 -10.17 -4.04 7.73
N PRO A 36 -10.87 -2.94 7.35
CA PRO A 36 -10.52 -2.17 6.16
C PRO A 36 -9.10 -1.59 6.21
N GLN A 37 -8.59 -1.26 7.39
CA GLN A 37 -7.24 -0.75 7.62
C GLN A 37 -6.12 -1.74 7.28
N LEU A 38 -6.39 -3.05 7.31
CA LEU A 38 -5.43 -4.07 6.85
C LEU A 38 -5.65 -4.40 5.37
N ARG A 39 -6.91 -4.58 4.97
CA ARG A 39 -7.25 -5.07 3.63
C ARG A 39 -7.05 -4.05 2.52
N PHE A 40 -7.18 -2.77 2.83
CA PHE A 40 -7.25 -1.71 1.81
C PHE A 40 -6.21 -0.61 2.01
N LEU A 41 -5.19 -0.82 2.86
CA LEU A 41 -4.14 0.17 3.08
C LEU A 41 -3.38 0.51 1.80
N PHE A 42 -2.88 -0.51 1.09
CA PHE A 42 -2.17 -0.33 -0.18
C PHE A 42 -3.08 0.23 -1.28
N LEU A 43 -4.34 -0.21 -1.32
CA LEU A 43 -5.34 0.33 -2.24
C LEU A 43 -5.57 1.83 -1.97
N ALA A 44 -5.64 2.24 -0.70
CA ALA A 44 -5.76 3.65 -0.33
C ALA A 44 -4.55 4.47 -0.82
N VAL A 45 -3.33 3.95 -0.68
CA VAL A 45 -2.11 4.61 -1.20
C VAL A 45 -2.15 4.74 -2.73
N LYS A 46 -2.62 3.70 -3.43
CA LYS A 46 -2.75 3.71 -4.90
C LYS A 46 -3.82 4.70 -5.39
N ILE A 47 -4.93 4.83 -4.68
CA ILE A 47 -5.94 5.85 -4.96
C ILE A 47 -5.36 7.24 -4.66
N PHE A 48 -4.64 7.39 -3.55
CA PHE A 48 -3.99 8.65 -3.16
C PHE A 48 -2.98 9.12 -4.22
N SER A 49 -2.22 8.22 -4.85
CA SER A 49 -1.26 8.56 -5.91
C SER A 49 -1.92 8.93 -7.25
N GLY A 50 -3.24 8.77 -7.38
CA GLY A 50 -3.99 9.07 -8.60
C GLY A 50 -4.01 7.95 -9.63
N ASN A 51 -3.44 6.76 -9.31
CA ASN A 51 -3.39 5.62 -10.25
C ASN A 51 -4.78 5.04 -10.57
N MET A 52 -5.81 5.44 -9.82
CA MET A 52 -7.20 5.00 -9.98
C MET A 52 -8.17 6.15 -10.23
N ASP A 53 -7.66 7.32 -10.66
CA ASP A 53 -8.47 8.48 -10.98
C ASP A 53 -9.12 8.33 -12.35
N TYR A 54 -10.44 8.57 -12.41
CA TYR A 54 -11.18 8.62 -13.67
C TYR A 54 -11.40 10.07 -14.12
N LYS A 55 -10.99 10.41 -15.35
CA LYS A 55 -11.02 11.80 -15.87
C LYS A 55 -12.44 12.38 -15.97
N GLY A 56 -13.47 11.55 -16.19
CA GLY A 56 -14.88 11.96 -16.28
C GLY A 56 -15.60 12.11 -14.93
N SER A 57 -14.91 11.93 -13.81
CA SER A 57 -15.53 11.98 -12.48
C SER A 57 -15.97 13.39 -12.06
N ARG A 58 -17.02 13.48 -11.25
CA ARG A 58 -17.56 14.76 -10.74
C ARG A 58 -16.82 15.21 -9.48
N GLY A 59 -16.43 16.48 -9.42
CA GLY A 59 -15.78 17.13 -8.28
C GLY A 59 -14.74 18.15 -8.73
N ARG A 60 -14.06 18.81 -7.79
CA ARG A 60 -13.15 19.94 -8.11
C ARG A 60 -11.68 19.70 -7.77
N VAL A 61 -11.38 18.74 -6.89
CA VAL A 61 -10.01 18.45 -6.43
C VAL A 61 -9.73 16.95 -6.52
N VAL A 62 -8.49 16.56 -6.79
CA VAL A 62 -8.10 15.13 -6.77
C VAL A 62 -7.96 14.60 -5.35
N HIS A 63 -7.87 13.28 -5.18
CA HIS A 63 -7.82 12.63 -3.87
C HIS A 63 -6.69 13.14 -2.96
N SER A 64 -5.47 13.27 -3.49
CA SER A 64 -4.31 13.79 -2.74
C SER A 64 -4.52 15.24 -2.30
N GLN A 65 -5.06 16.10 -3.17
CA GLN A 65 -5.36 17.48 -2.83
C GLN A 65 -6.42 17.59 -1.74
N ALA A 66 -7.49 16.79 -1.82
CA ALA A 66 -8.51 16.73 -0.77
C ALA A 66 -7.94 16.20 0.56
N PHE A 67 -7.06 15.19 0.49
CA PHE A 67 -6.35 14.66 1.64
C PHE A 67 -5.51 15.76 2.31
N PHE A 68 -4.64 16.44 1.56
CA PHE A 68 -3.76 17.48 2.11
C PHE A 68 -4.49 18.73 2.60
N SER A 69 -5.55 19.14 1.90
CA SER A 69 -6.31 20.34 2.28
C SER A 69 -7.25 20.13 3.46
N GLY A 70 -7.80 18.93 3.63
CA GLY A 70 -8.72 18.61 4.71
C GLY A 70 -8.10 17.71 5.76
N THR A 71 -8.00 16.43 5.41
CA THR A 71 -7.71 15.36 6.36
C THR A 71 -6.31 15.45 6.96
N ALA A 72 -5.32 15.91 6.20
CA ALA A 72 -3.93 16.05 6.63
C ALA A 72 -3.59 17.47 7.11
N SER A 73 -4.54 18.39 7.12
CA SER A 73 -4.33 19.72 7.69
C SER A 73 -4.03 19.68 9.20
N SER A 74 -4.44 18.60 9.87
CA SER A 74 -4.11 18.28 11.26
C SER A 74 -2.98 17.25 11.42
N LEU A 75 -2.43 16.72 10.32
CA LEU A 75 -1.52 15.57 10.31
C LEU A 75 -0.29 15.79 11.20
N VAL A 76 0.29 16.99 11.12
CA VAL A 76 1.49 17.35 11.86
C VAL A 76 1.19 18.33 13.00
N PRO A 77 0.46 19.45 12.85
CA PRO A 77 0.26 20.36 13.97
C PRO A 77 -0.59 19.71 15.08
N GLY A 78 -1.66 19.00 14.72
CA GLY A 78 -2.50 18.29 15.68
C GLY A 78 -1.81 17.07 16.30
N ALA A 79 -1.09 16.29 15.50
CA ALA A 79 -0.37 15.12 16.02
C ALA A 79 0.87 15.50 16.86
N VAL A 80 1.61 16.55 16.51
CA VAL A 80 2.75 17.00 17.33
C VAL A 80 2.28 17.50 18.68
N ILE A 81 1.32 18.44 18.70
CA ILE A 81 0.77 18.97 19.95
C ILE A 81 0.08 17.85 20.74
N GLY A 82 -0.75 17.05 20.09
CA GLY A 82 -1.45 15.93 20.71
C GLY A 82 -0.51 14.90 21.32
N SER A 83 0.62 14.61 20.68
CA SER A 83 1.61 13.63 21.19
C SER A 83 2.40 14.18 22.36
N ALA A 84 2.79 15.46 22.29
CA ALA A 84 3.48 16.14 23.40
C ALA A 84 2.60 16.20 24.65
N LEU A 85 1.32 16.55 24.48
CA LEU A 85 0.34 16.57 25.57
C LEU A 85 0.00 15.15 26.08
N ALA A 86 -0.11 14.17 25.19
CA ALA A 86 -0.34 12.78 25.58
C ALA A 86 0.84 12.22 26.39
N LEU A 87 2.08 12.53 26.00
CA LEU A 87 3.30 12.16 26.74
C LEU A 87 3.28 12.75 28.15
N MET A 88 2.85 14.00 28.29
CA MET A 88 2.76 14.66 29.60
C MET A 88 1.76 14.00 30.55
N ILE A 89 0.64 13.50 30.01
CA ILE A 89 -0.38 12.83 30.83
C ILE A 89 -0.01 11.37 31.10
N GLY A 90 0.47 10.65 30.08
CA GLY A 90 0.58 9.19 30.10
C GLY A 90 2.00 8.63 30.11
N GLY A 91 3.04 9.45 30.07
CA GLY A 91 4.42 8.96 29.95
C GLY A 91 4.72 8.31 28.58
N PRO A 92 5.95 7.80 28.37
CA PRO A 92 6.36 7.13 27.13
C PRO A 92 5.45 5.98 26.70
N GLY A 93 4.78 5.32 27.65
CA GLY A 93 3.89 4.19 27.42
C GLY A 93 2.63 4.54 26.66
N VAL A 94 2.25 5.82 26.63
CA VAL A 94 1.09 6.29 25.87
C VAL A 94 1.20 5.97 24.38
N LEU A 95 2.43 5.90 23.84
CA LEU A 95 2.66 5.58 22.43
C LEU A 95 2.01 4.25 22.03
N ILE A 96 2.14 3.22 22.87
CA ILE A 96 1.58 1.89 22.60
C ILE A 96 0.04 1.96 22.52
N TRP A 97 -0.58 2.72 23.43
CA TRP A 97 -2.03 2.93 23.44
C TRP A 97 -2.51 3.80 22.27
N ILE A 98 -1.73 4.79 21.84
CA ILE A 98 -1.99 5.55 20.61
C ILE A 98 -1.95 4.62 19.40
N TRP A 99 -0.98 3.70 19.30
CA TRP A 99 -0.90 2.74 18.18
C TRP A 99 -2.12 1.82 18.14
N VAL A 100 -2.44 1.18 19.27
CA VAL A 100 -3.61 0.28 19.39
C VAL A 100 -4.88 1.04 19.03
N SER A 101 -5.08 2.22 19.60
CA SER A 101 -6.29 3.02 19.35
C SER A 101 -6.38 3.53 17.91
N SER A 102 -5.27 4.00 17.34
CA SER A 102 -5.21 4.49 15.94
C SER A 102 -5.57 3.38 14.96
N PHE A 103 -5.14 2.14 15.22
CA PHE A 103 -5.53 0.98 14.44
C PHE A 103 -7.05 0.79 14.39
N PHE A 104 -7.74 0.91 15.52
CA PHE A 104 -9.19 0.72 15.59
C PHE A 104 -9.98 1.95 15.14
N ILE A 105 -9.44 3.15 15.25
CA ILE A 105 -10.17 4.40 14.96
C ILE A 105 -10.10 4.79 13.47
N MET A 106 -9.11 4.30 12.73
CA MET A 106 -8.97 4.51 11.27
C MET A 106 -10.28 4.43 10.46
N PRO A 107 -11.17 3.43 10.67
CA PRO A 107 -12.43 3.32 9.93
C PRO A 107 -13.40 4.50 10.12
N LEU A 108 -13.30 5.29 11.18
CA LEU A 108 -14.16 6.47 11.36
C LEU A 108 -13.97 7.47 10.22
N ARG A 109 -12.71 7.77 9.85
CA ARG A 109 -12.41 8.67 8.73
C ARG A 109 -12.87 8.08 7.40
N PHE A 110 -12.81 6.76 7.25
CA PHE A 110 -13.36 6.05 6.09
C PHE A 110 -14.87 6.26 5.96
N VAL A 111 -15.64 5.96 7.01
CA VAL A 111 -17.10 6.08 6.98
C VAL A 111 -17.50 7.54 6.78
N SER A 112 -16.94 8.46 7.57
CA SER A 112 -17.28 9.89 7.52
C SER A 112 -17.03 10.51 6.15
N SER A 113 -15.86 10.26 5.54
CA SER A 113 -15.52 10.82 4.23
C SER A 113 -16.32 10.17 3.09
N THR A 114 -16.62 8.87 3.19
CA THR A 114 -17.50 8.18 2.23
C THR A 114 -18.91 8.78 2.24
N LEU A 115 -19.48 8.99 3.43
CA LEU A 115 -20.80 9.62 3.59
C LEU A 115 -20.80 11.06 3.08
N ALA A 116 -19.73 11.81 3.34
CA ALA A 116 -19.62 13.20 2.87
C ALA A 116 -19.66 13.32 1.35
N VAL A 117 -18.98 12.42 0.62
CA VAL A 117 -19.05 12.39 -0.85
C VAL A 117 -20.41 11.90 -1.34
N ARG A 118 -21.00 10.90 -0.67
CA ARG A 118 -22.30 10.33 -1.05
C ARG A 118 -23.45 11.33 -0.93
N PHE A 119 -23.44 12.15 0.12
CA PHE A 119 -24.55 13.05 0.46
C PHE A 119 -24.28 14.54 0.15
N ARG A 120 -23.19 14.87 -0.56
CA ARG A 120 -22.89 16.24 -0.99
C ARG A 120 -24.02 16.84 -1.83
N THR A 121 -24.27 18.12 -1.67
CA THR A 121 -25.20 18.91 -2.50
C THR A 121 -24.41 19.78 -3.47
N LYS A 122 -24.94 20.03 -4.66
CA LYS A 122 -24.38 21.03 -5.58
C LYS A 122 -25.28 22.27 -5.54
N THR A 123 -24.71 23.44 -5.34
CA THR A 123 -25.42 24.72 -5.47
C THR A 123 -25.59 25.11 -6.94
N ASP A 124 -26.43 26.10 -7.21
CA ASP A 124 -26.61 26.66 -8.57
C ASP A 124 -25.31 27.28 -9.10
N SER A 125 -24.51 27.89 -8.23
CA SER A 125 -23.13 28.34 -8.52
C SER A 125 -22.13 27.19 -8.77
N GLY A 126 -22.60 25.95 -8.74
CA GLY A 126 -21.85 24.74 -8.97
C GLY A 126 -20.88 24.34 -7.86
N ARG A 127 -20.97 24.95 -6.67
CA ARG A 127 -20.17 24.63 -5.47
C ARG A 127 -20.70 23.34 -4.85
N TYR A 128 -19.80 22.46 -4.45
CA TYR A 128 -20.16 21.29 -3.64
C TYR A 128 -20.22 21.69 -2.17
N LEU A 129 -21.35 21.39 -1.55
CA LEU A 129 -21.58 21.53 -0.12
C LEU A 129 -21.56 20.14 0.51
N SER A 130 -20.75 19.97 1.54
CA SER A 130 -20.52 18.67 2.18
C SER A 130 -20.05 18.83 3.62
N GLY A 131 -20.24 17.77 4.39
CA GLY A 131 -19.90 17.71 5.81
C GLY A 131 -20.93 16.88 6.58
N PRO A 132 -20.74 16.70 7.90
CA PRO A 132 -21.62 15.86 8.71
C PRO A 132 -23.07 16.29 8.73
N MET A 133 -23.35 17.59 8.87
CA MET A 133 -24.71 18.15 8.80
C MET A 133 -25.51 17.65 7.58
N TYR A 134 -24.89 17.55 6.40
CA TYR A 134 -25.59 17.11 5.19
C TYR A 134 -25.95 15.62 5.20
N PHE A 135 -25.06 14.74 5.65
CA PHE A 135 -25.41 13.32 5.72
C PHE A 135 -26.30 13.00 6.94
N ILE A 136 -26.19 13.76 8.03
CA ILE A 136 -27.10 13.65 9.17
C ILE A 136 -28.52 14.00 8.74
N GLU A 137 -28.71 15.15 8.07
CA GLU A 137 -30.03 15.55 7.61
C GLU A 137 -30.56 14.62 6.52
N LYS A 138 -29.78 14.33 5.48
CA LYS A 138 -30.29 13.56 4.33
C LYS A 138 -30.46 12.07 4.60
N ALA A 139 -29.57 11.46 5.38
CA ALA A 139 -29.58 10.03 5.61
C ALA A 139 -30.36 9.63 6.87
N LEU A 140 -30.22 10.38 7.98
CA LEU A 140 -30.96 10.11 9.22
C LEU A 140 -32.29 10.86 9.30
N LYS A 141 -32.57 11.80 8.40
CA LYS A 141 -33.75 12.68 8.45
C LYS A 141 -33.84 13.49 9.77
N ALA A 142 -32.70 13.71 10.42
CA ALA A 142 -32.60 14.35 11.73
C ALA A 142 -32.05 15.78 11.60
N ARG A 143 -32.88 16.71 11.09
CA ARG A 143 -32.46 18.11 10.88
C ARG A 143 -32.01 18.79 12.17
N TRP A 144 -32.66 18.52 13.29
CA TRP A 144 -32.28 19.08 14.60
C TRP A 144 -30.85 18.70 15.00
N LEU A 145 -30.44 17.45 14.75
CA LEU A 145 -29.10 16.95 15.05
C LEU A 145 -28.05 17.53 14.09
N ALA A 146 -28.41 17.72 12.82
CA ALA A 146 -27.56 18.38 11.83
C ALA A 146 -27.31 19.85 12.17
N VAL A 147 -28.36 20.57 12.61
CA VAL A 147 -28.26 21.95 13.07
C VAL A 147 -27.45 22.05 14.35
N SER A 148 -27.63 21.14 15.32
CA SER A 148 -26.83 21.15 16.56
C SER A 148 -25.35 20.93 16.27
N PHE A 149 -25.01 19.98 15.38
CA PHE A 149 -23.64 19.77 14.90
C PHE A 149 -23.08 21.04 14.25
N ALA A 150 -23.83 21.66 13.35
CA ALA A 150 -23.35 22.82 12.62
C ALA A 150 -23.08 24.02 13.55
N ILE A 151 -23.98 24.28 14.51
CA ILE A 151 -23.82 25.37 15.49
C ILE A 151 -22.64 25.08 16.44
N ALA A 152 -22.58 23.89 17.06
CA ALA A 152 -21.45 23.51 17.92
C ALA A 152 -20.12 23.55 17.15
N GLY A 153 -20.14 23.12 15.89
CA GLY A 153 -19.01 23.17 14.99
C GLY A 153 -18.54 24.60 14.68
N LEU A 154 -19.42 25.59 14.62
CA LEU A 154 -19.03 26.99 14.42
C LEU A 154 -18.20 27.53 15.59
N PHE A 155 -18.65 27.29 16.82
CA PHE A 155 -17.90 27.67 18.02
C PHE A 155 -16.58 26.92 18.11
N THR A 156 -16.59 25.61 17.83
CA THR A 156 -15.38 24.79 17.77
C THR A 156 -14.38 25.33 16.75
N VAL A 157 -14.82 25.74 15.56
CA VAL A 157 -13.94 26.31 14.53
C VAL A 157 -13.35 27.64 15.00
N LEU A 158 -14.13 28.52 15.62
CA LEU A 158 -13.62 29.81 16.10
C LEU A 158 -12.54 29.63 17.16
N VAL A 159 -12.74 28.72 18.12
CA VAL A 159 -11.79 28.48 19.20
C VAL A 159 -10.63 27.60 18.75
N MET A 160 -10.91 26.37 18.33
CA MET A 160 -9.88 25.36 18.02
C MET A 160 -9.19 25.60 16.68
N GLY A 161 -9.88 26.22 15.73
CA GLY A 161 -9.36 26.52 14.39
C GLY A 161 -8.83 27.93 14.19
N GLY A 162 -9.32 28.90 14.97
CA GLY A 162 -8.92 30.31 14.90
C GLY A 162 -8.05 30.72 16.08
N ALA A 163 -8.63 30.73 17.29
CA ALA A 163 -7.96 31.26 18.48
C ALA A 163 -6.74 30.43 18.90
N VAL A 164 -6.89 29.13 19.14
CA VAL A 164 -5.81 28.26 19.65
C VAL A 164 -4.57 28.26 18.75
N PRO A 165 -4.65 28.05 17.42
CA PRO A 165 -3.47 28.09 16.56
C PRO A 165 -2.78 29.45 16.56
N MET A 166 -3.55 30.55 16.62
CA MET A 166 -2.97 31.89 16.64
C MET A 166 -2.31 32.21 17.98
N LEU A 167 -2.93 31.83 19.11
CA LEU A 167 -2.30 31.93 20.43
C LEU A 167 -0.98 31.16 20.47
N TYR A 168 -0.97 29.94 19.91
CA TYR A 168 0.21 29.09 19.86
C TYR A 168 1.35 29.67 19.00
N VAL A 169 1.04 30.17 17.80
CA VAL A 169 2.03 30.86 16.97
C VAL A 169 2.58 32.10 17.68
N THR A 170 1.73 32.86 18.38
CA THR A 170 2.17 34.04 19.14
C THR A 170 3.10 33.62 20.29
N HIS A 171 2.79 32.53 20.98
CA HIS A 171 3.62 31.96 22.04
C HIS A 171 4.99 31.53 21.52
N ILE A 172 5.05 30.75 20.44
CA ILE A 172 6.31 30.31 19.84
C ILE A 172 7.12 31.51 19.34
N SER A 173 6.48 32.49 18.70
CA SER A 173 7.18 33.69 18.20
C SER A 173 7.90 34.43 19.33
N LYS A 174 7.24 34.54 20.49
CA LYS A 174 7.83 35.15 21.69
C LYS A 174 8.95 34.29 22.28
N LYS A 175 8.73 32.99 22.48
CA LYS A 175 9.68 32.12 23.19
C LYS A 175 10.89 31.73 22.34
N ALA A 176 10.69 31.43 21.06
CA ALA A 176 11.74 30.92 20.17
C ALA A 176 12.51 32.03 19.45
N PHE A 177 11.88 33.18 19.15
CA PHE A 177 12.49 34.26 18.35
C PHE A 177 12.61 35.60 19.08
N ASP A 178 12.18 35.66 20.35
CA ASP A 178 12.12 36.91 21.14
C ASP A 178 11.32 38.03 20.44
N VAL A 179 10.41 37.66 19.53
CA VAL A 179 9.54 38.62 18.84
C VAL A 179 8.28 38.81 19.66
N SER A 180 8.24 39.89 20.43
CA SER A 180 7.09 40.28 21.24
C SER A 180 6.09 41.15 20.46
N GLY A 181 4.84 41.15 20.93
CA GLY A 181 3.77 42.00 20.38
C GLY A 181 2.99 41.37 19.22
N MET A 182 2.40 42.23 18.38
CA MET A 182 1.44 41.83 17.35
C MET A 182 2.05 41.61 15.96
N THR A 183 3.37 41.80 15.79
CA THR A 183 4.01 41.82 14.48
C THR A 183 3.85 40.50 13.71
N VAL A 184 4.27 39.37 14.30
CA VAL A 184 4.14 38.04 13.65
C VAL A 184 2.68 37.65 13.46
N PRO A 185 1.80 37.79 14.48
CA PRO A 185 0.37 37.54 14.30
C PRO A 185 -0.30 38.36 13.20
N PHE A 186 0.07 39.63 13.08
CA PHE A 186 -0.48 40.52 12.08
C PHE A 186 -0.05 40.11 10.67
N LEU A 187 1.25 39.85 10.46
CA LEU A 187 1.76 39.38 9.17
C LEU A 187 1.12 38.05 8.76
N LEU A 188 1.00 37.10 9.70
CA LEU A 188 0.33 35.83 9.43
C LEU A 188 -1.16 36.03 9.11
N SER A 189 -1.83 36.93 9.82
CA SER A 189 -3.24 37.26 9.57
C SER A 189 -3.43 37.87 8.19
N VAL A 190 -2.52 38.72 7.70
CA VAL A 190 -2.58 39.25 6.33
C VAL A 190 -2.51 38.11 5.30
N ILE A 191 -1.56 37.17 5.46
CA ILE A 191 -1.46 35.99 4.59
C ILE A 191 -2.75 35.17 4.63
N LEU A 192 -3.29 34.93 5.83
CA LEU A 192 -4.52 34.18 6.02
C LEU A 192 -5.72 34.89 5.40
N VAL A 193 -5.84 36.21 5.51
CA VAL A 193 -6.88 37.01 4.84
C VAL A 193 -6.85 36.77 3.34
N PHE A 194 -5.67 36.83 2.71
CA PHE A 194 -5.54 36.55 1.28
C PHE A 194 -5.99 35.13 0.92
N ILE A 195 -5.71 34.13 1.75
CA ILE A 195 -6.12 32.74 1.51
C ILE A 195 -7.64 32.58 1.69
N VAL A 196 -8.15 33.07 2.83
CA VAL A 196 -9.52 32.94 3.32
C VAL A 196 -10.52 33.71 2.46
N LEU A 197 -10.20 34.93 2.03
CA LEU A 197 -11.06 35.73 1.14
C LEU A 197 -11.23 35.10 -0.24
N GLY A 198 -10.26 34.30 -0.69
CA GLY A 198 -10.41 33.50 -1.92
C GLY A 198 -11.38 32.32 -1.79
N GLY A 199 -11.93 32.11 -0.59
CA GLY A 199 -12.87 31.04 -0.26
C GLY A 199 -12.29 29.64 -0.43
N VAL A 200 -13.18 28.65 -0.39
CA VAL A 200 -12.88 27.21 -0.54
C VAL A 200 -11.89 26.87 -1.65
N ARG A 201 -12.01 27.50 -2.83
CA ARG A 201 -11.15 27.16 -3.98
C ARG A 201 -9.69 27.50 -3.72
N ARG A 202 -9.43 28.71 -3.19
CA ARG A 202 -8.08 29.17 -2.90
C ARG A 202 -7.49 28.40 -1.72
N VAL A 203 -8.28 28.21 -0.66
CA VAL A 203 -7.93 27.39 0.50
C VAL A 203 -7.48 26.00 0.08
N GLY A 204 -8.29 25.28 -0.70
CA GLY A 204 -7.96 23.93 -1.17
C GLY A 204 -6.67 23.89 -2.00
N LYS A 205 -6.51 24.84 -2.94
CA LYS A 205 -5.32 24.92 -3.80
C LYS A 205 -4.05 25.20 -2.99
N VAL A 206 -4.08 26.19 -2.10
CA VAL A 206 -2.93 26.58 -1.27
C VAL A 206 -2.55 25.45 -0.33
N SER A 207 -3.50 24.89 0.43
CA SER A 207 -3.22 23.78 1.35
C SER A 207 -2.69 22.54 0.64
N SER A 208 -3.14 22.26 -0.58
CA SER A 208 -2.63 21.12 -1.37
C SER A 208 -1.15 21.22 -1.76
N TYR A 209 -0.59 22.44 -1.77
CA TYR A 209 0.82 22.67 -2.05
C TYR A 209 1.64 22.84 -0.78
N LEU A 210 1.13 23.62 0.19
CA LEU A 210 1.85 23.91 1.42
C LEU A 210 1.99 22.68 2.33
N ALA A 211 0.98 21.80 2.39
CA ALA A 211 1.04 20.64 3.29
C ALA A 211 2.14 19.63 2.90
N PRO A 212 2.28 19.20 1.63
CA PRO A 212 3.42 18.37 1.23
C PRO A 212 4.78 19.02 1.50
N VAL A 213 4.93 20.31 1.20
CA VAL A 213 6.19 21.05 1.44
C VAL A 213 6.51 21.08 2.94
N GLY A 214 5.53 21.39 3.78
CA GLY A 214 5.69 21.35 5.23
C GLY A 214 6.12 19.96 5.72
N ILE A 215 5.48 18.90 5.23
CA ILE A 215 5.83 17.51 5.58
C ILE A 215 7.28 17.19 5.20
N LEU A 216 7.71 17.55 3.99
CA LEU A 216 9.09 17.31 3.54
C LEU A 216 10.10 18.07 4.40
N LEU A 217 9.83 19.35 4.70
CA LEU A 217 10.68 20.16 5.58
C LEU A 217 10.73 19.62 7.01
N PHE A 218 9.61 19.12 7.53
CA PHE A 218 9.53 18.49 8.85
C PHE A 218 10.40 17.23 8.93
N PHE A 219 10.25 16.30 7.99
CA PHE A 219 11.05 15.07 7.97
C PHE A 219 12.53 15.37 7.74
N PHE A 220 12.85 16.28 6.82
CA PHE A 220 14.22 16.73 6.60
C PHE A 220 14.82 17.33 7.88
N GLY A 221 14.14 18.29 8.49
CA GLY A 221 14.57 18.91 9.74
C GLY A 221 14.75 17.89 10.86
N TYR A 222 13.77 17.00 11.06
CA TYR A 222 13.82 15.96 12.09
C TYR A 222 15.04 15.06 11.94
N PHE A 223 15.22 14.42 10.77
CA PHE A 223 16.29 13.44 10.59
C PHE A 223 17.69 14.07 10.64
N PHE A 224 17.85 15.33 10.23
CA PHE A 224 19.13 16.01 10.32
C PHE A 224 19.43 16.57 11.71
N LEU A 225 18.44 17.15 12.42
CA LEU A 225 18.64 17.70 13.76
C LEU A 225 18.88 16.63 14.81
N PHE A 226 18.20 15.49 14.68
CA PHE A 226 18.23 14.42 15.67
C PHE A 226 19.14 13.25 15.26
N ASN A 227 19.99 13.43 14.24
CA ASN A 227 20.91 12.40 13.80
C ASN A 227 21.95 12.12 14.89
N GLY A 228 21.92 10.92 15.46
CA GLY A 228 22.87 10.49 16.49
C GLY A 228 22.68 11.13 17.88
N SER A 229 21.64 11.95 18.08
CA SER A 229 21.36 12.58 19.39
C SER A 229 20.23 11.91 20.19
N LEU A 230 19.46 11.02 19.55
CA LEU A 230 18.38 10.28 20.20
C LEU A 230 18.91 9.02 20.88
N MET A 231 18.20 8.55 21.91
CA MET A 231 18.47 7.25 22.54
C MET A 231 18.31 6.12 21.51
N GLY A 232 18.76 4.89 21.80
CA GLY A 232 18.59 3.79 20.85
C GLY A 232 17.10 3.52 20.57
N PHE A 233 16.67 3.38 19.30
CA PHE A 233 15.25 3.16 19.01
C PHE A 233 14.68 1.89 19.68
N ARG A 234 15.50 0.83 19.81
CA ARG A 234 15.12 -0.38 20.55
C ARG A 234 14.93 -0.09 22.05
N GLU A 235 15.79 0.72 22.63
CA GLU A 235 15.72 1.13 24.03
C GLU A 235 14.47 1.98 24.28
N PHE A 236 14.19 2.95 23.42
CA PHE A 236 12.96 3.72 23.44
C PHE A 236 11.71 2.84 23.37
N LEU A 237 11.65 1.90 22.42
CA LEU A 237 10.50 0.99 22.31
C LEU A 237 10.34 0.13 23.56
N TRP A 238 11.45 -0.30 24.16
CA TRP A 238 11.42 -1.06 25.39
C TRP A 238 10.92 -0.23 26.57
N LEU A 239 11.39 1.03 26.69
CA LEU A 239 10.91 2.00 27.68
C LEU A 239 9.40 2.23 27.55
N SER A 240 8.92 2.53 26.34
CA SER A 240 7.49 2.68 26.07
C SER A 240 6.70 1.42 26.39
N LEU A 241 7.21 0.23 26.05
CA LEU A 241 6.50 -1.01 26.34
C LEU A 241 6.41 -1.30 27.85
N GLN A 242 7.51 -1.08 28.58
CA GLN A 242 7.54 -1.25 30.02
C GLN A 242 6.56 -0.30 30.70
N ASP A 243 6.62 0.99 30.35
CA ASP A 243 5.76 2.04 30.89
C ASP A 243 4.27 1.77 30.59
N ALA A 244 3.96 1.29 29.39
CA ALA A 244 2.60 0.94 28.98
C ALA A 244 1.98 -0.23 29.77
N LEU A 245 2.82 -1.12 30.29
CA LEU A 245 2.43 -2.38 30.93
C LEU A 245 2.78 -2.45 32.42
N GLN A 246 3.21 -1.34 33.05
CA GLN A 246 3.65 -1.37 34.45
C GLN A 246 2.53 -1.90 35.38
N PRO A 247 2.79 -2.96 36.16
CA PRO A 247 1.85 -3.43 37.17
C PRO A 247 1.84 -2.46 38.36
N VAL A 248 0.88 -1.55 38.41
CA VAL A 248 0.69 -0.66 39.56
C VAL A 248 0.08 -1.48 40.72
N THR A 249 0.67 -1.38 41.91
CA THR A 249 0.30 -2.17 43.10
C THR A 249 -1.19 -2.11 43.42
N ALA A 250 -1.77 -3.27 43.77
CA ALA A 250 -3.20 -3.46 43.98
C ALA A 250 -3.85 -2.58 45.07
N PHE A 251 -3.06 -2.07 46.02
CA PHE A 251 -3.55 -1.27 47.15
C PHE A 251 -4.10 0.13 46.77
N ALA A 252 -3.88 0.61 45.55
CA ALA A 252 -4.34 1.94 45.09
C ALA A 252 -5.31 1.89 43.89
N GLY A 253 -5.90 0.72 43.56
CA GLY A 253 -6.72 0.58 42.34
C GLY A 253 -5.90 0.65 41.04
N GLY A 254 -4.64 0.19 41.09
CA GLY A 254 -3.58 0.47 40.12
C GLY A 254 -3.91 0.27 38.64
N SER A 255 -4.55 -0.84 38.26
CA SER A 255 -4.94 -1.08 36.85
C SER A 255 -6.01 -0.12 36.35
N PHE A 256 -6.93 0.29 37.23
CA PHE A 256 -7.99 1.24 36.91
C PHE A 256 -7.43 2.66 36.76
N VAL A 257 -6.49 3.06 37.63
CA VAL A 257 -5.78 4.34 37.51
C VAL A 257 -4.98 4.39 36.21
N LEU A 258 -4.21 3.34 35.90
CA LEU A 258 -3.43 3.25 34.67
C LEU A 258 -4.31 3.35 33.41
N ALA A 259 -5.42 2.59 33.38
CA ALA A 259 -6.39 2.67 32.30
C ALA A 259 -6.99 4.08 32.16
N ARG A 260 -7.31 4.74 33.28
CA ARG A 260 -7.87 6.10 33.29
C ARG A 260 -6.86 7.13 32.77
N THR A 261 -5.58 6.99 33.11
CA THR A 261 -4.50 7.85 32.62
C THR A 261 -4.28 7.69 31.12
N PHE A 262 -4.10 6.46 30.62
CA PHE A 262 -3.89 6.23 29.19
C PHE A 262 -5.11 6.57 28.35
N SER A 263 -6.32 6.45 28.90
CA SER A 263 -7.55 6.87 28.22
C SER A 263 -7.63 8.39 28.09
N ALA A 264 -7.26 9.14 29.12
CA ALA A 264 -7.17 10.60 29.04
C ALA A 264 -6.08 11.04 28.05
N ALA A 265 -4.89 10.43 28.13
CA ALA A 265 -3.75 10.72 27.28
C ALA A 265 -4.00 10.37 25.79
N SER A 266 -4.66 9.25 25.53
CA SER A 266 -5.09 8.91 24.16
C SER A 266 -6.24 9.80 23.70
N GLY A 267 -7.17 10.14 24.59
CA GLY A 267 -8.27 11.08 24.32
C GLY A 267 -7.76 12.44 23.85
N ILE A 268 -6.79 13.04 24.56
CA ILE A 268 -6.21 14.34 24.17
C ILE A 268 -5.51 14.28 22.81
N PHE A 269 -4.84 13.16 22.50
CA PHE A 269 -4.23 12.95 21.19
C PHE A 269 -5.28 12.91 20.07
N PHE A 270 -6.37 12.15 20.26
CA PHE A 270 -7.39 12.02 19.22
C PHE A 270 -8.24 13.29 19.03
N VAL A 271 -8.52 14.03 20.10
CA VAL A 271 -9.16 15.35 19.97
C VAL A 271 -8.21 16.33 19.24
N SER A 272 -6.91 16.34 19.58
CA SER A 272 -5.92 17.22 18.95
C SER A 272 -5.68 16.91 17.47
N THR A 273 -5.74 15.63 17.08
CA THR A 273 -5.70 15.20 15.67
C THR A 273 -7.05 15.37 14.96
N GLU A 274 -8.07 15.87 15.67
CA GLU A 274 -9.40 16.18 15.17
C GLU A 274 -10.20 14.94 14.75
N THR A 275 -9.85 13.81 15.35
CA THR A 275 -10.41 12.51 15.02
C THR A 275 -11.81 12.38 15.63
N GLY A 276 -12.80 12.13 14.78
CA GLY A 276 -14.20 12.03 15.21
C GLY A 276 -14.98 13.35 15.27
N ILE A 277 -14.33 14.51 15.08
CA ILE A 277 -14.99 15.84 15.13
C ILE A 277 -15.73 16.18 13.82
N GLY A 278 -15.37 15.53 12.71
CA GLY A 278 -16.09 15.66 11.43
C GLY A 278 -15.59 16.76 10.48
N LYS A 279 -14.49 17.45 10.81
CA LYS A 279 -13.84 18.45 9.92
C LYS A 279 -13.44 17.89 8.56
N SER A 280 -12.79 16.72 8.55
CA SER A 280 -12.26 16.08 7.31
C SER A 280 -13.34 15.70 6.29
N ALA A 281 -14.58 15.49 6.73
CA ALA A 281 -15.73 15.23 5.86
C ALA A 281 -16.08 16.45 4.99
N GLY A 282 -15.90 17.67 5.50
CA GLY A 282 -16.24 18.90 4.78
C GLY A 282 -15.51 19.01 3.43
N ILE A 283 -14.19 18.84 3.44
CA ILE A 283 -13.35 18.94 2.24
C ILE A 283 -13.43 17.67 1.38
N SER A 284 -13.53 16.50 2.01
CA SER A 284 -13.61 15.22 1.29
C SER A 284 -14.77 15.17 0.30
N GLY A 285 -15.91 15.81 0.61
CA GLY A 285 -17.05 15.85 -0.31
C GLY A 285 -16.82 16.65 -1.60
N VAL A 286 -15.78 17.47 -1.71
CA VAL A 286 -15.46 18.22 -2.95
C VAL A 286 -14.63 17.41 -3.94
N VAL A 287 -14.13 16.25 -3.51
CA VAL A 287 -13.23 15.44 -4.31
C VAL A 287 -13.88 14.96 -5.61
N ARG A 288 -13.06 14.87 -6.66
CA ARG A 288 -13.42 14.36 -7.96
C ARG A 288 -13.32 12.83 -7.95
N THR A 289 -14.45 12.15 -7.77
CA THR A 289 -14.49 10.69 -7.71
C THR A 289 -15.77 10.12 -8.33
N ASP A 290 -15.63 8.93 -8.91
CA ASP A 290 -16.65 8.01 -9.40
C ASP A 290 -17.26 7.18 -8.26
N PHE A 291 -16.46 6.85 -7.23
CA PHE A 291 -16.91 6.13 -6.05
C PHE A 291 -16.63 6.90 -4.75
N PRO A 292 -17.65 7.17 -3.91
CA PRO A 292 -17.47 7.77 -2.59
C PRO A 292 -16.45 7.04 -1.71
N ALA A 293 -16.44 5.71 -1.77
CA ALA A 293 -15.55 4.88 -0.95
C ALA A 293 -14.05 5.11 -1.24
N LYS A 294 -13.67 5.54 -2.45
CA LYS A 294 -12.26 5.85 -2.78
C LYS A 294 -11.69 6.91 -1.86
N GLN A 295 -12.44 8.00 -1.66
CA GLN A 295 -12.03 9.07 -0.75
C GLN A 295 -12.07 8.63 0.70
N GLY A 296 -13.04 7.79 1.08
CA GLY A 296 -13.04 7.15 2.39
C GLY A 296 -11.73 6.44 2.69
N LEU A 297 -11.27 5.59 1.75
CA LEU A 297 -10.04 4.83 1.91
C LEU A 297 -8.82 5.75 2.03
N VAL A 298 -8.73 6.79 1.19
CA VAL A 298 -7.65 7.78 1.27
C VAL A 298 -7.64 8.53 2.59
N SER A 299 -8.81 8.98 3.08
CA SER A 299 -8.91 9.71 4.35
C SER A 299 -8.48 8.87 5.58
N MET A 300 -8.54 7.54 5.49
CA MET A 300 -8.06 6.65 6.56
C MET A 300 -6.54 6.74 6.76
N LEU A 301 -5.77 7.07 5.70
CA LEU A 301 -4.31 7.16 5.77
C LEU A 301 -3.82 8.23 6.75
N ALA A 302 -4.61 9.28 6.99
CA ALA A 302 -4.19 10.35 7.87
C ALA A 302 -4.09 9.90 9.32
N THR A 303 -5.05 9.10 9.81
CA THR A 303 -4.96 8.50 11.16
C THR A 303 -3.79 7.53 11.27
N PHE A 304 -3.40 6.86 10.18
CA PHE A 304 -2.17 6.06 10.15
C PHE A 304 -0.92 6.93 10.32
N PHE A 305 -0.78 7.99 9.52
CA PHE A 305 0.40 8.86 9.61
C PHE A 305 0.46 9.63 10.94
N GLU A 306 -0.66 10.16 11.43
CA GLU A 306 -0.77 10.84 12.74
C GLU A 306 -0.36 9.89 13.87
N GLY A 307 -0.99 8.71 13.92
CA GLY A 307 -0.92 7.80 15.04
C GLY A 307 0.29 6.87 15.07
N PHE A 308 0.88 6.51 13.93
CA PHE A 308 2.03 5.59 13.88
C PHE A 308 3.34 6.28 13.52
N VAL A 309 3.31 7.36 12.75
CA VAL A 309 4.53 8.00 12.24
C VAL A 309 4.86 9.24 13.07
N ILE A 310 3.98 10.24 13.06
CA ILE A 310 4.24 11.53 13.71
C ILE A 310 4.29 11.37 15.23
N SER A 311 3.35 10.64 15.84
CA SER A 311 3.35 10.40 17.29
C SER A 311 4.63 9.70 17.77
N THR A 312 5.09 8.68 17.04
CA THR A 312 6.33 7.97 17.33
C THR A 312 7.52 8.92 17.28
N MET A 313 7.64 9.72 16.22
CA MET A 313 8.74 10.68 16.07
C MET A 313 8.79 11.70 17.21
N VAL A 314 7.63 12.24 17.59
CA VAL A 314 7.52 13.28 18.62
C VAL A 314 7.78 12.71 20.01
N ILE A 315 7.13 11.60 20.37
CA ILE A 315 7.32 10.96 21.68
C ILE A 315 8.76 10.45 21.80
N TYR A 316 9.34 9.90 20.75
CA TYR A 316 10.73 9.45 20.72
C TYR A 316 11.72 10.60 20.94
N ALA A 317 11.52 11.72 20.24
CA ALA A 317 12.36 12.91 20.42
C ALA A 317 12.24 13.44 21.86
N LEU A 318 11.02 13.71 22.34
CA LEU A 318 10.83 14.26 23.69
C LEU A 318 11.35 13.32 24.78
N SER A 319 11.10 12.01 24.65
CA SER A 319 11.58 11.02 25.61
C SER A 319 13.11 10.90 25.62
N SER A 320 13.77 11.08 24.46
CA SER A 320 15.25 11.08 24.36
C SER A 320 15.89 12.24 25.11
N TYR A 321 15.18 13.36 25.24
CA TYR A 321 15.64 14.55 25.97
C TYR A 321 15.03 14.64 27.38
N GLY A 322 14.31 13.60 27.84
CA GLY A 322 13.67 13.59 29.15
C GLY A 322 12.57 14.67 29.33
N ALA A 323 11.96 15.13 28.23
CA ALA A 323 10.98 16.21 28.23
C ALA A 323 9.55 15.68 28.43
N PHE A 324 9.25 15.18 29.62
CA PHE A 324 7.97 14.58 29.97
C PHE A 324 6.96 15.63 30.43
N GLN A 325 7.40 16.64 31.17
CA GLN A 325 6.55 17.70 31.69
C GLN A 325 6.50 18.91 30.76
N MET A 326 5.47 19.74 30.90
CA MET A 326 5.27 20.91 30.03
C MET A 326 6.45 21.89 30.08
N GLN A 327 6.99 22.16 31.26
CA GLN A 327 8.15 23.04 31.43
C GLN A 327 9.38 22.48 30.70
N GLU A 328 9.61 21.17 30.79
CA GLU A 328 10.72 20.49 30.12
C GLU A 328 10.53 20.49 28.60
N GLN A 329 9.30 20.32 28.11
CA GLN A 329 8.98 20.43 26.69
C GLN A 329 9.21 21.86 26.16
N PHE A 330 8.89 22.89 26.93
CA PHE A 330 9.20 24.27 26.55
C PHE A 330 10.71 24.53 26.52
N LEU A 331 11.46 24.06 27.53
CA LEU A 331 12.92 24.14 27.55
C LEU A 331 13.55 23.39 26.37
N PHE A 332 13.02 22.22 26.02
CA PHE A 332 13.45 21.47 24.83
C PHE A 332 13.25 22.28 23.54
N LEU A 333 12.08 22.91 23.36
CA LEU A 333 11.81 23.75 22.20
C LEU A 333 12.69 25.00 22.16
N GLU A 334 12.93 25.63 23.31
CA GLU A 334 13.83 26.77 23.43
C GLU A 334 15.27 26.37 23.05
N ALA A 335 15.80 25.28 23.60
CA ALA A 335 17.10 24.75 23.24
C ALA A 335 17.21 24.32 21.76
N LEU A 336 16.09 23.94 21.15
CA LEU A 336 16.04 23.54 19.74
C LEU A 336 16.08 24.75 18.80
N PHE A 337 15.45 25.87 19.15
CA PHE A 337 15.25 26.99 18.20
C PHE A 337 15.97 28.29 18.58
N GLN A 338 16.15 28.59 19.86
CA GLN A 338 16.63 29.89 20.32
C GLN A 338 18.06 30.15 19.83
N GLY A 339 18.26 31.27 19.11
CA GLY A 339 19.55 31.66 18.55
C GLY A 339 20.05 30.80 17.38
N LYS A 340 19.30 29.77 16.94
CA LYS A 340 19.73 28.85 15.89
C LYS A 340 19.12 29.20 14.53
N THR A 341 19.93 29.76 13.65
CA THR A 341 19.52 30.22 12.30
C THR A 341 20.04 29.35 11.15
N GLY A 342 20.62 28.18 11.46
CA GLY A 342 21.13 27.28 10.43
C GLY A 342 20.03 26.77 9.48
N PRO A 343 20.36 26.42 8.22
CA PRO A 343 19.36 26.03 7.22
C PRO A 343 18.42 24.89 7.66
N VAL A 344 18.94 23.91 8.41
CA VAL A 344 18.15 22.79 8.95
C VAL A 344 17.15 23.25 10.02
N HIS A 345 17.58 24.15 10.92
CA HIS A 345 16.72 24.73 11.96
C HIS A 345 15.61 25.58 11.33
N LEU A 346 15.96 26.40 10.35
CA LEU A 346 15.00 27.20 9.59
C LEU A 346 14.00 26.33 8.82
N ALA A 347 14.46 25.23 8.20
CA ALA A 347 13.57 24.27 7.54
C ALA A 347 12.60 23.63 8.54
N PHE A 348 13.10 23.15 9.68
CA PHE A 348 12.26 22.53 10.71
C PHE A 348 11.26 23.52 11.28
N PHE A 349 11.68 24.73 11.63
CA PHE A 349 10.80 25.79 12.10
C PHE A 349 9.76 26.21 11.05
N GLY A 350 10.21 26.42 9.80
CA GLY A 350 9.35 26.77 8.67
C GLY A 350 8.25 25.74 8.43
N SER A 351 8.52 24.46 8.71
CA SER A 351 7.49 23.41 8.63
C SER A 351 6.31 23.68 9.56
N PHE A 352 6.55 24.08 10.82
CA PHE A 352 5.50 24.41 11.79
C PHE A 352 4.66 25.61 11.39
N LEU A 353 5.28 26.64 10.79
CA LEU A 353 4.55 27.79 10.26
C LEU A 353 3.63 27.39 9.10
N LEU A 354 4.15 26.59 8.16
CA LEU A 354 3.35 26.08 7.03
C LEU A 354 2.18 25.23 7.53
N PHE A 355 2.41 24.38 8.53
CA PHE A 355 1.35 23.60 9.16
C PHE A 355 0.30 24.45 9.86
N GLY A 356 0.71 25.52 10.54
CA GLY A 356 -0.21 26.50 11.12
C GLY A 356 -1.14 27.10 10.05
N ILE A 357 -0.57 27.56 8.93
CA ILE A 357 -1.34 28.13 7.81
C ILE A 357 -2.31 27.10 7.23
N VAL A 358 -1.85 25.87 6.97
CA VAL A 358 -2.67 24.78 6.42
C VAL A 358 -3.80 24.41 7.37
N SER A 359 -3.51 24.30 8.68
CA SER A 359 -4.49 23.95 9.71
C SER A 359 -5.59 24.99 9.82
N ILE A 360 -5.23 26.27 9.97
CA ILE A 360 -6.19 27.40 10.06
C ILE A 360 -7.06 27.44 8.81
N SER A 361 -6.46 27.25 7.63
CA SER A 361 -7.19 27.24 6.36
C SER A 361 -8.20 26.08 6.27
N GLY A 362 -7.82 24.88 6.74
CA GLY A 362 -8.71 23.71 6.79
C GLY A 362 -9.87 23.87 7.78
N TRP A 363 -9.64 24.54 8.91
CA TRP A 363 -10.68 24.88 9.88
C TRP A 363 -11.65 25.92 9.36
N PHE A 364 -11.12 27.00 8.75
CA PHE A 364 -11.94 28.03 8.11
C PHE A 364 -12.93 27.41 7.11
N TYR A 365 -12.44 26.49 6.26
CA TYR A 365 -13.28 25.79 5.29
C TYR A 365 -14.49 25.11 5.96
N THR A 366 -14.23 24.37 7.04
CA THR A 366 -15.27 23.62 7.77
C THR A 366 -16.27 24.56 8.42
N GLY A 367 -15.80 25.64 9.03
CA GLY A 367 -16.67 26.67 9.60
C GLY A 367 -17.55 27.35 8.55
N GLU A 368 -17.00 27.67 7.38
CA GLU A 368 -17.78 28.26 6.28
C GLU A 368 -18.87 27.30 5.78
N GLN A 369 -18.60 25.99 5.70
CA GLN A 369 -19.61 24.99 5.38
C GLN A 369 -20.72 24.91 6.44
N ASN A 370 -20.36 24.92 7.71
CA ASN A 370 -21.33 24.91 8.81
C ASN A 370 -22.18 26.20 8.81
N ALA A 371 -21.56 27.36 8.58
CA ALA A 371 -22.25 28.65 8.52
C ALA A 371 -23.24 28.68 7.35
N PHE A 372 -22.80 28.22 6.18
CA PHE A 372 -23.65 28.11 5.00
C PHE A 372 -24.85 27.19 5.25
N TYR A 373 -24.65 26.09 5.97
CA TYR A 373 -25.73 25.16 6.29
C TYR A 373 -26.82 25.77 7.19
N VAL A 374 -26.44 26.52 8.23
CA VAL A 374 -27.39 27.05 9.22
C VAL A 374 -28.22 28.21 8.66
N PHE A 375 -27.56 29.20 8.05
CA PHE A 375 -28.21 30.47 7.66
C PHE A 375 -27.85 30.94 6.23
N GLY A 376 -27.27 30.07 5.41
CA GLY A 376 -26.98 30.36 4.00
C GLY A 376 -25.75 31.25 3.77
N GLU A 377 -25.66 31.79 2.56
CA GLU A 377 -24.46 32.47 2.05
C GLU A 377 -24.12 33.78 2.79
N ARG A 378 -25.14 34.56 3.16
CA ARG A 378 -24.94 35.83 3.90
C ARG A 378 -24.27 35.58 5.25
N PHE A 379 -24.70 34.55 5.97
CA PHE A 379 -24.11 34.19 7.24
C PHE A 379 -22.73 33.54 7.08
N ALA A 380 -22.47 32.80 6.00
CA ALA A 380 -21.12 32.32 5.67
C ALA A 380 -20.12 33.48 5.46
N ASN A 381 -20.57 34.59 4.84
CA ASN A 381 -19.75 35.80 4.70
C ASN A 381 -19.53 36.49 6.06
N PHE A 382 -20.55 36.59 6.91
CA PHE A 382 -20.39 37.09 8.28
C PHE A 382 -19.39 36.25 9.08
N PHE A 383 -19.54 34.92 9.04
CA PHE A 383 -18.62 33.99 9.69
C PHE A 383 -17.17 34.19 9.24
N ARG A 384 -16.94 34.47 7.95
CA ARG A 384 -15.59 34.77 7.43
C ARG A 384 -14.97 35.98 8.14
N MET A 385 -15.73 37.05 8.32
CA MET A 385 -15.25 38.24 9.03
C MET A 385 -15.03 37.95 10.51
N SER A 386 -15.96 37.23 11.15
CA SER A 386 -15.85 36.84 12.56
C SER A 386 -14.62 35.95 12.81
N PHE A 387 -14.34 35.00 11.92
CA PHE A 387 -13.16 34.12 12.02
C PHE A 387 -11.84 34.91 11.95
N LEU A 388 -11.73 35.88 11.03
CA LEU A 388 -10.57 36.74 10.92
C LEU A 388 -10.41 37.65 12.17
N ALA A 389 -11.51 38.18 12.68
CA ALA A 389 -11.50 38.96 13.91
C ALA A 389 -11.06 38.11 15.12
N THR A 390 -11.54 36.87 15.25
CA THR A 390 -11.14 35.95 16.32
C THR A 390 -9.64 35.69 16.34
N ILE A 391 -9.01 35.49 15.18
CA ILE A 391 -7.55 35.28 15.08
C ILE A 391 -6.81 36.50 15.66
N LEU A 392 -7.13 37.71 15.19
CA LEU A 392 -6.47 38.94 15.65
C LEU A 392 -6.73 39.24 17.14
N VAL A 393 -7.97 39.07 17.59
CA VAL A 393 -8.34 39.27 19.00
C VAL A 393 -7.62 38.28 19.89
N ALA A 394 -7.53 37.00 19.50
CA ALA A 394 -6.80 36.00 20.27
C ALA A 394 -5.33 36.37 20.42
N ALA A 395 -4.65 36.75 19.32
CA ALA A 395 -3.28 37.23 19.39
C ALA A 395 -3.11 38.44 20.32
N TYR A 396 -4.03 39.41 20.24
CA TYR A 396 -4.02 40.57 21.12
C TYR A 396 -4.20 40.18 22.59
N LEU A 397 -5.14 39.29 22.89
CA LEU A 397 -5.36 38.80 24.25
C LEU A 397 -4.12 38.09 24.80
N TYR A 398 -3.37 37.36 23.97
CA TYR A 398 -2.10 36.77 24.38
C TYR A 398 -1.08 37.81 24.83
N THR A 399 -1.01 38.96 24.14
CA THR A 399 -0.08 40.05 24.54
C THR A 399 -0.42 40.66 25.91
N LYS A 400 -1.67 40.50 26.37
CA LYS A 400 -2.15 41.04 27.67
C LYS A 400 -2.16 40.00 28.78
N ALA A 401 -2.64 38.79 28.50
CA ALA A 401 -2.87 37.73 29.47
C ALA A 401 -1.81 36.63 29.46
N GLY A 402 -0.87 36.65 28.51
CA GLY A 402 0.24 35.68 28.43
C GLY A 402 -0.23 34.24 28.19
N GLU A 403 0.40 33.30 28.88
CA GLU A 403 0.15 31.86 28.70
C GLU A 403 -1.22 31.42 29.25
N THR A 404 -1.81 32.16 30.20
CA THR A 404 -3.10 31.82 30.80
C THR A 404 -4.22 31.71 29.77
N ILE A 405 -4.31 32.67 28.85
CA ILE A 405 -5.36 32.64 27.80
C ILE A 405 -5.17 31.48 26.82
N LEU A 406 -3.94 31.01 26.62
CA LEU A 406 -3.65 29.84 25.79
C LEU A 406 -4.27 28.58 26.43
N PHE A 407 -4.06 28.38 27.73
CA PHE A 407 -4.62 27.23 28.45
C PHE A 407 -6.14 27.25 28.52
N GLU A 408 -6.74 28.42 28.81
CA GLU A 408 -8.20 28.58 28.81
C GLU A 408 -8.80 28.28 27.42
N ALA A 409 -8.15 28.74 26.35
CA ALA A 409 -8.59 28.47 24.99
C ALA A 409 -8.48 26.98 24.62
N PHE A 410 -7.44 26.27 25.06
CA PHE A 410 -7.34 24.82 24.88
C PHE A 410 -8.45 24.07 25.61
N GLY A 411 -8.70 24.38 26.89
CA GLY A 411 -9.76 23.75 27.68
C GLY A 411 -11.15 23.94 27.06
N LEU A 412 -11.47 25.18 26.67
CA LEU A 412 -12.71 25.48 25.95
C LEU A 412 -12.78 24.77 24.59
N GLY A 413 -11.70 24.82 23.81
CA GLY A 413 -11.62 24.25 22.47
C GLY A 413 -11.83 22.74 22.47
N TYR A 414 -11.22 22.01 23.42
CA TYR A 414 -11.40 20.57 23.56
C TYR A 414 -12.81 20.21 24.03
N SER A 415 -13.38 20.97 24.97
CA SER A 415 -14.76 20.74 25.42
C SER A 415 -15.77 20.89 24.27
N LEU A 416 -15.65 21.99 23.50
CA LEU A 416 -16.48 22.23 22.32
C LEU A 416 -16.27 21.16 21.23
N SER A 417 -15.03 20.69 21.06
CA SER A 417 -14.68 19.62 20.12
C SER A 417 -15.39 18.31 20.47
N ILE A 418 -15.42 17.94 21.75
CA ILE A 418 -16.11 16.74 22.24
C ILE A 418 -17.62 16.86 21.99
N VAL A 419 -18.22 17.99 22.35
CA VAL A 419 -19.65 18.26 22.10
C VAL A 419 -19.98 18.15 20.61
N THR A 420 -19.13 18.69 19.75
CA THR A 420 -19.28 18.64 18.29
C THR A 420 -19.12 17.23 17.73
N ALA A 421 -18.26 16.40 18.34
CA ALA A 421 -18.01 15.04 17.89
C ALA A 421 -19.22 14.10 18.13
N VAL A 422 -19.97 14.28 19.21
CA VAL A 422 -21.06 13.36 19.61
C VAL A 422 -22.09 13.12 18.48
N PRO A 423 -22.70 14.15 17.86
CA PRO A 423 -23.63 13.95 16.74
C PRO A 423 -23.01 13.17 15.56
N VAL A 424 -21.76 13.46 15.22
CA VAL A 424 -21.06 12.81 14.11
C VAL A 424 -20.83 11.35 14.41
N LEU A 425 -20.27 11.06 15.58
CA LEU A 425 -19.93 9.70 16.02
C LEU A 425 -21.15 8.78 16.04
N ILE A 426 -22.27 9.24 16.61
CA ILE A 426 -23.56 8.51 16.55
C ILE A 426 -23.95 8.22 15.11
N SER A 427 -23.84 9.23 14.24
CA SER A 427 -24.22 9.12 12.83
C SER A 427 -23.33 8.15 12.05
N LEU A 428 -22.04 8.04 12.38
CA LEU A 428 -21.14 7.07 11.76
C LEU A 428 -21.54 5.63 12.09
N VAL A 429 -22.03 5.37 13.30
CA VAL A 429 -22.55 4.05 13.70
C VAL A 429 -23.82 3.71 12.96
N LEU A 430 -24.76 4.66 12.85
CA LEU A 430 -26.07 4.44 12.24
C LEU A 430 -26.03 4.34 10.71
N LEU A 431 -25.03 4.96 10.07
CA LEU A 431 -24.89 5.04 8.62
C LEU A 431 -23.78 4.16 8.06
N GLU A 432 -23.18 3.30 8.88
CA GLU A 432 -22.08 2.42 8.50
C GLU A 432 -22.46 1.46 7.35
N LYS A 433 -23.71 1.00 7.33
CA LYS A 433 -24.25 0.15 6.24
C LYS A 433 -24.16 0.82 4.88
N ILE A 434 -24.39 2.13 4.81
CA ILE A 434 -24.31 2.89 3.55
C ILE A 434 -22.86 2.96 3.09
N ALA A 435 -21.92 3.30 3.97
CA ALA A 435 -20.50 3.31 3.63
C ALA A 435 -19.99 1.93 3.20
N ARG A 436 -20.46 0.86 3.86
CA ARG A 436 -20.16 -0.52 3.46
C ARG A 436 -20.73 -0.89 2.09
N ALA A 437 -21.94 -0.45 1.78
CA ALA A 437 -22.56 -0.66 0.48
C ALA A 437 -21.77 0.06 -0.63
N GLU A 438 -21.35 1.30 -0.40
CA GLU A 438 -20.49 2.06 -1.32
C GLU A 438 -19.12 1.38 -1.53
N LEU A 439 -18.53 0.83 -0.46
CA LEU A 439 -17.29 0.05 -0.57
C LEU A 439 -17.49 -1.22 -1.41
N LYS A 440 -18.58 -1.97 -1.16
CA LYS A 440 -18.90 -3.17 -1.93
C LYS A 440 -19.13 -2.82 -3.41
N ARG A 441 -19.84 -1.72 -3.69
CA ARG A 441 -20.06 -1.23 -5.05
C ARG A 441 -18.75 -0.93 -5.75
N PHE A 442 -17.89 -0.13 -5.12
CA PHE A 442 -16.56 0.18 -5.61
C PHE A 442 -15.76 -1.08 -5.93
N LEU A 443 -15.64 -2.01 -4.98
CA LEU A 443 -14.82 -3.22 -5.17
C LEU A 443 -15.34 -4.15 -6.28
N THR A 444 -16.65 -4.16 -6.52
CA THR A 444 -17.29 -5.03 -7.51
C THR A 444 -17.27 -4.42 -8.90
N GLU A 445 -17.62 -3.14 -9.03
CA GLU A 445 -17.78 -2.47 -10.32
C GLU A 445 -16.45 -1.98 -10.91
N SER A 446 -15.46 -1.63 -10.07
CA SER A 446 -14.16 -1.14 -10.57
C SER A 446 -13.12 -2.24 -10.81
N GLY A 447 -13.42 -3.50 -10.48
CA GLY A 447 -12.42 -4.57 -10.47
C GLY A 447 -11.36 -4.46 -9.37
N ALA A 448 -11.43 -3.45 -8.48
CA ALA A 448 -10.44 -3.23 -7.41
C ALA A 448 -10.27 -4.44 -6.46
N ARG A 449 -11.27 -5.34 -6.36
CA ARG A 449 -11.12 -6.60 -5.63
C ARG A 449 -9.98 -7.46 -6.17
N TYR A 450 -9.77 -7.47 -7.49
CA TYR A 450 -8.68 -8.17 -8.15
C TYR A 450 -7.34 -7.52 -7.82
N GLU A 451 -7.28 -6.19 -7.78
CA GLU A 451 -6.05 -5.46 -7.42
C GLU A 451 -5.64 -5.71 -5.98
N VAL A 452 -6.56 -5.70 -5.02
CA VAL A 452 -6.26 -6.00 -3.60
C VAL A 452 -5.74 -7.42 -3.43
N LEU A 453 -6.41 -8.40 -4.06
CA LEU A 453 -5.98 -9.80 -4.03
C LEU A 453 -4.61 -9.95 -4.69
N LYS A 454 -4.39 -9.29 -5.83
CA LYS A 454 -3.12 -9.28 -6.55
C LYS A 454 -2.01 -8.67 -5.70
N ASP A 455 -2.20 -7.49 -5.13
CA ASP A 455 -1.15 -6.79 -4.37
C ASP A 455 -0.80 -7.55 -3.08
N PHE A 456 -1.80 -8.08 -2.37
CA PHE A 456 -1.58 -8.92 -1.20
C PHE A 456 -0.92 -10.26 -1.56
N TYR A 457 -1.36 -10.89 -2.65
CA TYR A 457 -0.73 -12.10 -3.19
C TYR A 457 0.72 -11.86 -3.58
N LEU A 458 1.01 -10.75 -4.27
CA LEU A 458 2.36 -10.35 -4.67
C LEU A 458 3.24 -9.98 -3.46
N LEU A 459 2.67 -9.37 -2.42
CA LEU A 459 3.36 -9.07 -1.16
C LEU A 459 3.72 -10.35 -0.40
N ILE A 460 2.77 -11.28 -0.24
CA ILE A 460 3.07 -12.60 0.34
C ILE A 460 4.13 -13.30 -0.50
N LEU A 461 3.97 -13.29 -1.82
CA LEU A 461 4.96 -13.87 -2.73
C LEU A 461 6.32 -13.17 -2.62
N SER A 462 6.42 -11.89 -2.27
CA SER A 462 7.71 -11.22 -2.12
C SER A 462 8.40 -11.62 -0.80
N LEU A 463 7.62 -11.79 0.27
CA LEU A 463 8.11 -12.13 1.61
C LEU A 463 8.44 -13.62 1.79
N VAL A 464 7.74 -14.53 1.12
CA VAL A 464 7.90 -15.98 1.31
C VAL A 464 9.25 -16.48 0.72
N PRO A 465 10.02 -17.31 1.45
CA PRO A 465 11.25 -17.94 0.95
C PRO A 465 10.93 -19.08 -0.03
N LYS A 466 10.50 -18.70 -1.24
CA LYS A 466 9.99 -19.58 -2.32
C LYS A 466 10.90 -20.77 -2.65
N ASN A 467 12.21 -20.53 -2.70
CA ASN A 467 13.20 -21.57 -2.99
C ASN A 467 13.35 -22.59 -1.86
N LEU A 468 13.17 -22.19 -0.59
CA LEU A 468 13.15 -23.14 0.53
C LEU A 468 11.91 -24.03 0.45
N LEU A 469 10.73 -23.43 0.25
CA LEU A 469 9.48 -24.18 0.14
C LEU A 469 9.49 -25.17 -1.03
N SER A 470 9.98 -24.74 -2.19
CA SER A 470 10.05 -25.62 -3.38
C SER A 470 11.03 -26.79 -3.17
N ARG A 471 12.13 -26.59 -2.43
CA ARG A 471 13.05 -27.68 -2.06
C ARG A 471 12.41 -28.66 -1.08
N LEU A 472 11.75 -28.16 -0.03
CA LEU A 472 11.04 -29.01 0.93
C LEU A 472 9.96 -29.83 0.24
N PHE A 473 9.19 -29.20 -0.65
CA PHE A 473 8.19 -29.89 -1.46
C PHE A 473 8.83 -30.94 -2.37
N GLY A 474 9.93 -30.63 -3.06
CA GLY A 474 10.64 -31.59 -3.90
C GLY A 474 11.17 -32.80 -3.12
N LEU A 475 11.66 -32.60 -1.89
CA LEU A 475 12.07 -33.67 -0.98
C LEU A 475 10.89 -34.56 -0.58
N LEU A 476 9.76 -33.95 -0.18
CA LEU A 476 8.54 -34.68 0.15
C LEU A 476 7.98 -35.44 -1.04
N ALA A 477 7.91 -34.81 -2.21
CA ALA A 477 7.39 -35.43 -3.44
C ALA A 477 8.27 -36.59 -3.93
N SER A 478 9.58 -36.55 -3.65
CA SER A 478 10.53 -37.61 -4.00
C SER A 478 10.62 -38.71 -2.94
N SER A 479 10.00 -38.54 -1.77
CA SER A 479 10.05 -39.52 -0.70
C SER A 479 9.31 -40.81 -1.08
N ARG A 480 9.89 -41.95 -0.66
CA ARG A 480 9.28 -43.28 -0.81
C ARG A 480 8.40 -43.56 0.40
N LEU A 481 7.14 -43.15 0.31
CA LEU A 481 6.15 -43.43 1.35
C LEU A 481 5.69 -44.89 1.30
N PRO A 482 5.25 -45.47 2.43
CA PRO A 482 4.59 -46.78 2.42
C PRO A 482 3.43 -46.81 1.43
N ARG A 483 3.26 -47.92 0.70
CA ARG A 483 2.28 -48.04 -0.41
C ARG A 483 0.85 -47.69 0.01
N PHE A 484 0.45 -48.03 1.23
CA PHE A 484 -0.88 -47.73 1.76
C PHE A 484 -1.16 -46.23 1.92
N LEU A 485 -0.13 -45.39 2.07
CA LEU A 485 -0.25 -43.92 2.08
C LEU A 485 -0.06 -43.33 0.68
N LEU A 486 0.92 -43.85 -0.08
CA LEU A 486 1.28 -43.31 -1.37
C LEU A 486 0.15 -43.45 -2.40
N ILE A 487 -0.44 -44.64 -2.53
CA ILE A 487 -1.46 -44.91 -3.57
C ILE A 487 -2.68 -43.98 -3.44
N PRO A 488 -3.26 -43.75 -2.24
CA PRO A 488 -4.32 -42.76 -2.06
C PRO A 488 -3.88 -41.34 -2.46
N ILE A 489 -2.65 -40.93 -2.14
CA ILE A 489 -2.10 -39.61 -2.52
C ILE A 489 -2.03 -39.48 -4.04
N LEU A 490 -1.48 -40.48 -4.73
CA LEU A 490 -1.39 -40.48 -6.20
C LEU A 490 -2.79 -40.44 -6.84
N LYS A 491 -3.74 -41.25 -6.37
CA LYS A 491 -5.12 -41.26 -6.85
C LYS A 491 -5.85 -39.93 -6.58
N ALA A 492 -5.60 -39.30 -5.43
CA ALA A 492 -6.15 -37.98 -5.11
C ALA A 492 -5.56 -36.91 -6.03
N PHE A 493 -4.25 -36.94 -6.27
CA PHE A 493 -3.57 -36.02 -7.17
C PHE A 493 -4.07 -36.16 -8.62
N ALA A 494 -4.18 -37.40 -9.12
CA ALA A 494 -4.70 -37.70 -10.46
C ALA A 494 -6.14 -37.18 -10.64
N ARG A 495 -7.01 -37.37 -9.63
CA ARG A 495 -8.38 -36.85 -9.66
C ARG A 495 -8.45 -35.32 -9.59
N ALA A 496 -7.67 -34.70 -8.71
CA ALA A 496 -7.67 -33.25 -8.52
C ALA A 496 -7.24 -32.50 -9.79
N TYR A 497 -6.25 -33.04 -10.51
CA TYR A 497 -5.74 -32.43 -11.74
C TYR A 497 -6.29 -33.06 -13.03
N LYS A 498 -7.20 -34.05 -12.95
CA LYS A 498 -7.77 -34.74 -14.12
C LYS A 498 -6.69 -35.32 -15.05
N ILE A 499 -5.70 -35.98 -14.46
CA ILE A 499 -4.61 -36.63 -15.21
C ILE A 499 -5.16 -37.84 -15.95
N ASN A 500 -4.87 -37.94 -17.25
CA ASN A 500 -5.17 -39.14 -18.03
C ASN A 500 -4.17 -40.24 -17.68
N LEU A 501 -4.66 -41.34 -17.10
CA LEU A 501 -3.81 -42.48 -16.70
C LEU A 501 -3.62 -43.49 -17.84
N ASP A 502 -4.49 -43.49 -18.85
CA ASP A 502 -4.49 -44.50 -19.91
C ASP A 502 -3.31 -44.34 -20.86
N GLU A 503 -2.77 -43.13 -20.97
CA GLU A 503 -1.58 -42.78 -21.75
C GLU A 503 -0.26 -43.04 -21.03
N ALA A 504 -0.28 -43.29 -19.71
CA ALA A 504 0.93 -43.50 -18.93
C ALA A 504 1.54 -44.89 -19.19
N GLU A 505 2.87 -44.99 -19.22
CA GLU A 505 3.57 -46.26 -19.43
C GLU A 505 3.33 -47.26 -18.28
N LEU A 506 3.36 -46.77 -17.03
CA LEU A 506 3.18 -47.57 -15.82
C LEU A 506 1.82 -47.31 -15.16
N GLU A 507 1.30 -48.33 -14.51
CA GLU A 507 0.11 -48.21 -13.66
C GLU A 507 0.39 -47.34 -12.43
N ILE A 508 -0.65 -46.69 -11.90
CA ILE A 508 -0.52 -45.77 -10.77
C ILE A 508 0.10 -46.42 -9.50
N GLN A 509 -0.01 -47.74 -9.37
CA GLN A 509 0.49 -48.50 -8.22
C GLN A 509 2.01 -48.78 -8.29
N GLU A 510 2.60 -48.65 -9.47
CA GLU A 510 4.01 -48.96 -9.73
C GLU A 510 4.94 -47.78 -9.41
N TYR A 511 4.39 -46.57 -9.29
CA TYR A 511 5.16 -45.38 -8.95
C TYR A 511 5.57 -45.37 -7.47
N ASN A 512 6.87 -45.20 -7.23
CA ASN A 512 7.46 -45.22 -5.88
C ASN A 512 7.44 -43.85 -5.17
N SER A 513 6.99 -42.78 -5.83
CA SER A 513 6.85 -41.44 -5.25
C SER A 513 5.91 -40.56 -6.09
N LEU A 514 5.47 -39.44 -5.52
CA LEU A 514 4.66 -38.44 -6.24
C LEU A 514 5.44 -37.82 -7.40
N ASN A 515 6.73 -37.58 -7.22
CA ASN A 515 7.59 -37.03 -8.27
C ASN A 515 7.80 -38.01 -9.43
N ALA A 516 7.93 -39.31 -9.13
CA ALA A 516 7.99 -40.36 -10.16
C ALA A 516 6.69 -40.40 -10.98
N PHE A 517 5.53 -40.30 -10.32
CA PHE A 517 4.23 -40.22 -11.00
C PHE A 517 4.07 -38.92 -11.81
N PHE A 518 4.52 -37.78 -11.27
CA PHE A 518 4.45 -36.50 -11.96
C PHE A 518 5.31 -36.48 -13.24
N THR A 519 6.48 -37.12 -13.19
CA THR A 519 7.41 -37.28 -14.32
C THR A 519 7.21 -38.59 -15.10
N ARG A 520 6.01 -39.17 -15.02
CA ARG A 520 5.61 -40.39 -15.74
C ARG A 520 6.05 -40.34 -17.20
N ALA A 521 6.48 -41.47 -17.74
CA ALA A 521 6.62 -41.65 -19.19
C ALA A 521 5.24 -41.92 -19.80
N LEU A 522 5.08 -41.62 -21.08
CA LEU A 522 3.91 -42.02 -21.86
C LEU A 522 4.21 -43.29 -22.65
N LYS A 523 3.16 -44.04 -23.01
CA LYS A 523 3.25 -45.16 -23.96
C LYS A 523 3.78 -44.67 -25.30
N ALA A 524 4.52 -45.52 -26.02
CA ALA A 524 5.17 -45.14 -27.29
C ALA A 524 4.16 -44.64 -28.34
N GLU A 525 2.97 -45.23 -28.37
CA GLU A 525 1.86 -44.90 -29.26
C GLU A 525 1.04 -43.68 -28.81
N ALA A 526 1.29 -43.12 -27.62
CA ALA A 526 0.48 -42.04 -27.08
C ALA A 526 0.65 -40.71 -27.84
N ARG A 527 1.79 -40.53 -28.53
CA ARG A 527 2.09 -39.32 -29.31
C ARG A 527 2.78 -39.69 -30.61
N ILE A 528 2.21 -39.21 -31.71
CA ILE A 528 2.80 -39.34 -33.05
C ILE A 528 3.67 -38.11 -33.28
N ILE A 529 4.96 -38.34 -33.53
CA ILE A 529 5.90 -37.26 -33.87
C ILE A 529 5.84 -37.08 -35.38
N ASP A 530 5.65 -35.84 -35.84
CA ASP A 530 5.71 -35.53 -37.26
C ASP A 530 7.05 -36.01 -37.89
N SER A 531 7.00 -36.48 -39.13
CA SER A 531 8.16 -37.08 -39.82
C SER A 531 8.89 -36.13 -40.77
N ALA A 532 8.35 -34.94 -41.04
CA ALA A 532 8.93 -34.01 -42.01
C ALA A 532 10.21 -33.34 -41.46
N ASP A 533 11.34 -33.48 -42.16
CA ASP A 533 12.64 -32.97 -41.71
C ASP A 533 12.67 -31.44 -41.52
N ASN A 534 11.87 -30.72 -42.32
CA ASN A 534 11.79 -29.25 -42.30
C ASN A 534 10.71 -28.71 -41.35
N GLU A 535 10.05 -29.55 -40.56
CA GLU A 535 9.04 -29.12 -39.58
C GLU A 535 9.57 -29.17 -38.16
N MET A 536 9.18 -28.17 -37.36
CA MET A 536 9.43 -28.15 -35.93
C MET A 536 8.18 -28.59 -35.18
N VAL A 537 8.37 -29.43 -34.18
CA VAL A 537 7.28 -29.94 -33.35
C VAL A 537 7.26 -29.28 -31.97
N SER A 538 6.10 -29.28 -31.32
CA SER A 538 5.98 -28.89 -29.93
C SER A 538 6.87 -29.80 -29.06
N PRO A 539 7.71 -29.23 -28.17
CA PRO A 539 8.57 -30.01 -27.30
C PRO A 539 7.84 -30.55 -26.06
N VAL A 540 6.60 -30.13 -25.82
CA VAL A 540 5.85 -30.43 -24.59
C VAL A 540 4.34 -30.57 -24.84
N ASP A 541 3.67 -31.28 -23.94
CA ASP A 541 2.22 -31.15 -23.77
C ASP A 541 1.93 -29.89 -22.96
N ALA A 542 1.25 -28.91 -23.55
CA ALA A 542 1.08 -27.59 -22.94
C ALA A 542 -0.08 -26.79 -23.53
N ARG A 543 -0.31 -25.61 -22.99
CA ARG A 543 -1.10 -24.55 -23.60
C ARG A 543 -0.18 -23.48 -24.19
N ILE A 544 -0.42 -23.04 -25.42
CA ILE A 544 0.34 -21.94 -26.03
C ILE A 544 -0.16 -20.61 -25.45
N THR A 545 0.69 -19.87 -24.75
CA THR A 545 0.30 -18.58 -24.13
C THR A 545 0.64 -17.38 -25.00
N GLY A 546 1.52 -17.54 -25.98
CA GLY A 546 1.86 -16.52 -26.96
C GLY A 546 3.03 -16.93 -27.84
N TYR A 547 3.04 -16.42 -29.06
CA TYR A 547 4.12 -16.58 -30.04
C TYR A 547 4.18 -15.35 -30.95
N GLY A 548 5.31 -15.15 -31.62
CA GLY A 548 5.49 -14.05 -32.58
C GLY A 548 6.95 -13.69 -32.81
N ASP A 549 7.17 -12.50 -33.36
CA ASP A 549 8.50 -11.96 -33.66
C ASP A 549 9.11 -11.24 -32.44
N ILE A 550 10.44 -11.30 -32.33
CA ILE A 550 11.21 -10.66 -31.26
C ILE A 550 11.68 -9.27 -31.74
N ASN A 551 10.91 -8.21 -31.53
CA ASN A 551 11.25 -6.88 -32.03
C ASN A 551 12.26 -6.17 -31.12
N GLN A 552 13.46 -5.84 -31.65
CA GLN A 552 14.47 -5.07 -30.92
C GLN A 552 14.79 -5.63 -29.51
N ARG A 553 14.84 -6.98 -29.39
CA ARG A 553 15.07 -7.73 -28.14
C ARG A 553 13.91 -7.67 -27.14
N ILE A 554 12.71 -7.27 -27.55
CA ILE A 554 11.51 -7.27 -26.70
C ILE A 554 10.65 -8.49 -27.05
N ILE A 555 10.25 -9.24 -26.01
CA ILE A 555 9.34 -10.37 -26.13
C ILE A 555 8.07 -10.06 -25.33
N LEU A 556 6.90 -10.31 -25.93
CA LEU A 556 5.62 -10.16 -25.23
C LEU A 556 5.38 -11.36 -24.32
N GLN A 557 5.24 -11.09 -23.02
CA GLN A 557 4.92 -12.08 -21.99
C GLN A 557 3.45 -12.51 -22.11
N ALA A 558 2.54 -11.54 -21.93
CA ALA A 558 1.10 -11.68 -22.12
C ALA A 558 0.40 -10.31 -21.93
N LYS A 559 -0.72 -10.06 -22.63
CA LYS A 559 -1.60 -8.86 -22.48
C LYS A 559 -0.83 -7.52 -22.30
N GLY A 560 0.18 -7.27 -23.14
CA GLY A 560 0.96 -6.03 -23.14
C GLY A 560 2.07 -5.92 -22.07
N VAL A 561 2.29 -6.97 -21.27
CA VAL A 561 3.48 -7.08 -20.41
C VAL A 561 4.61 -7.68 -21.23
N ASP A 562 5.77 -7.03 -21.24
CA ASP A 562 6.95 -7.43 -21.99
C ASP A 562 8.13 -7.83 -21.10
N TYR A 563 9.15 -8.41 -21.71
CA TYR A 563 10.46 -8.62 -21.10
C TYR A 563 11.58 -8.58 -22.15
N ASN A 564 12.81 -8.34 -21.68
CA ASN A 564 13.95 -8.20 -22.56
C ASN A 564 14.63 -9.57 -22.81
N LEU A 565 14.92 -9.87 -24.08
CA LEU A 565 15.65 -11.06 -24.52
C LEU A 565 17.04 -11.16 -23.86
N LYS A 566 17.75 -10.03 -23.70
CA LYS A 566 19.05 -10.00 -23.02
C LYS A 566 18.94 -10.49 -21.59
N GLU A 567 17.91 -10.08 -20.86
CA GLU A 567 17.66 -10.56 -19.49
C GLU A 567 17.30 -12.04 -19.48
N LEU A 568 16.44 -12.49 -20.41
CA LEU A 568 16.09 -13.90 -20.55
C LEU A 568 17.33 -14.77 -20.80
N LEU A 569 18.29 -14.29 -21.58
CA LEU A 569 19.53 -15.00 -21.92
C LEU A 569 20.71 -14.71 -20.96
N GLY A 570 20.46 -14.21 -19.75
CA GLY A 570 21.50 -14.09 -18.72
C GLY A 570 22.26 -12.76 -18.71
N GLY A 571 21.60 -11.65 -19.06
CA GLY A 571 22.13 -10.30 -18.85
C GLY A 571 23.28 -9.87 -19.79
N GLY A 572 23.55 -10.64 -20.85
CA GLY A 572 24.66 -10.40 -21.78
C GLY A 572 25.76 -11.47 -21.76
N ALA A 573 25.66 -12.47 -20.89
CA ALA A 573 26.60 -13.60 -20.85
C ALA A 573 26.42 -14.60 -22.02
N SER A 574 25.26 -14.59 -22.70
CA SER A 574 25.01 -15.51 -23.82
C SER A 574 25.60 -14.99 -25.12
N LYS A 575 26.50 -15.77 -25.72
CA LYS A 575 27.05 -15.52 -27.05
C LYS A 575 26.02 -15.61 -28.20
N TYR A 576 24.84 -16.19 -27.92
CA TYR A 576 23.79 -16.39 -28.92
C TYR A 576 22.74 -15.26 -28.94
N LEU A 577 22.94 -14.19 -28.17
CA LEU A 577 21.98 -13.08 -28.07
C LEU A 577 21.64 -12.47 -29.44
N ASP A 578 22.66 -12.29 -30.29
CA ASP A 578 22.46 -11.65 -31.60
C ASP A 578 21.86 -12.61 -32.63
N ASP A 579 22.01 -13.93 -32.46
CA ASP A 579 21.35 -14.94 -33.30
C ASP A 579 19.83 -14.89 -33.14
N PHE A 580 19.35 -14.71 -31.91
CA PHE A 580 17.92 -14.65 -31.58
C PHE A 580 17.33 -13.23 -31.63
N THR A 581 18.17 -12.20 -31.81
CA THR A 581 17.66 -10.83 -31.97
C THR A 581 16.92 -10.72 -33.31
N ASN A 582 15.66 -10.26 -33.27
CA ASN A 582 14.76 -10.27 -34.43
C ASN A 582 14.44 -11.68 -34.96
N GLY A 583 14.57 -12.69 -34.09
CA GLY A 583 14.08 -14.04 -34.32
C GLY A 583 12.60 -14.19 -33.99
N LYS A 584 12.16 -15.44 -33.83
CA LYS A 584 10.80 -15.79 -33.41
C LYS A 584 10.81 -16.45 -32.03
N TYR A 585 9.72 -16.34 -31.29
CA TYR A 585 9.54 -17.00 -30.00
C TYR A 585 8.17 -17.65 -29.88
N ILE A 586 8.08 -18.69 -29.05
CA ILE A 586 6.81 -19.29 -28.62
C ILE A 586 6.92 -19.70 -27.15
N THR A 587 5.85 -19.47 -26.38
CA THR A 587 5.77 -19.76 -24.95
C THR A 587 4.70 -20.81 -24.67
N PHE A 588 5.11 -21.88 -24.00
CA PHE A 588 4.30 -23.03 -23.60
C PHE A 588 4.14 -23.06 -22.08
N TYR A 589 2.89 -23.05 -21.62
CA TYR A 589 2.55 -23.23 -20.21
C TYR A 589 2.13 -24.67 -19.94
N LEU A 590 2.87 -25.36 -19.09
CA LEU A 590 2.56 -26.72 -18.64
C LEU A 590 1.72 -26.63 -17.39
N SER A 591 0.47 -27.09 -17.47
CA SER A 591 -0.39 -27.20 -16.31
C SER A 591 -0.12 -28.51 -15.56
N PRO A 592 -0.41 -28.62 -14.25
CA PRO A 592 -0.09 -29.82 -13.47
C PRO A 592 -0.70 -31.14 -13.97
N GLN A 593 -1.71 -31.07 -14.86
CA GLN A 593 -2.33 -32.23 -15.48
C GLN A 593 -1.51 -32.81 -16.65
N ASP A 594 -0.69 -31.98 -17.28
CA ASP A 594 -0.01 -32.31 -18.54
C ASP A 594 1.19 -33.23 -18.29
N TYR A 595 1.81 -33.69 -19.36
CA TYR A 595 3.06 -34.45 -19.31
C TYR A 595 4.26 -33.50 -19.22
N HIS A 596 5.14 -33.75 -18.25
CA HIS A 596 6.17 -32.79 -17.81
C HIS A 596 7.61 -33.13 -18.24
N ARG A 597 7.77 -34.07 -19.18
CA ARG A 597 9.04 -34.21 -19.89
C ARG A 597 9.03 -33.34 -21.15
N ILE A 598 10.22 -32.96 -21.56
CA ILE A 598 10.51 -31.96 -22.58
C ILE A 598 11.32 -32.68 -23.64
N HIS A 599 10.87 -32.58 -24.87
CA HIS A 599 11.44 -33.26 -26.01
C HIS A 599 12.17 -32.27 -26.92
N SER A 600 13.05 -32.79 -27.79
CA SER A 600 13.70 -31.96 -28.80
C SER A 600 12.66 -31.54 -29.85
N PRO A 601 12.52 -30.24 -30.15
CA PRO A 601 11.54 -29.77 -31.13
C PRO A 601 11.98 -30.05 -32.58
N ALA A 602 13.25 -30.37 -32.80
CA ALA A 602 13.83 -30.70 -34.11
C ALA A 602 15.05 -31.61 -33.93
N TYR A 603 15.47 -32.24 -35.03
CA TYR A 603 16.75 -32.92 -35.10
C TYR A 603 17.90 -31.90 -35.01
N GLY A 604 18.94 -32.20 -34.23
CA GLY A 604 20.08 -31.31 -34.15
C GLY A 604 21.20 -31.72 -33.21
N ARG A 605 22.23 -30.86 -33.15
CA ARG A 605 23.37 -30.99 -32.24
C ARG A 605 23.22 -30.07 -31.03
N ILE A 606 23.35 -30.61 -29.83
CA ILE A 606 23.34 -29.82 -28.59
C ILE A 606 24.67 -29.07 -28.47
N LEU A 607 24.63 -27.74 -28.57
CA LEU A 607 25.82 -26.88 -28.51
C LEU A 607 26.32 -26.66 -27.08
N GLY A 608 25.42 -26.79 -26.10
CA GLY A 608 25.70 -26.48 -24.70
C GLY A 608 24.47 -25.99 -23.97
N TYR A 609 24.69 -25.52 -22.74
CA TYR A 609 23.62 -25.01 -21.88
C TYR A 609 24.03 -23.75 -21.12
N TYR A 610 23.02 -22.99 -20.70
CA TYR A 610 23.16 -21.90 -19.76
C TYR A 610 22.19 -22.09 -18.59
N TYR A 611 22.71 -22.08 -17.37
CA TYR A 611 21.93 -22.10 -16.13
C TYR A 611 21.97 -20.73 -15.46
N GLU A 612 20.79 -20.17 -15.18
CA GLU A 612 20.65 -18.95 -14.40
C GLU A 612 19.92 -19.24 -13.08
N PRO A 613 20.56 -19.03 -11.91
CA PRO A 613 19.85 -19.04 -10.65
C PRO A 613 18.85 -17.87 -10.58
N GLY A 614 17.62 -18.15 -10.16
CA GLY A 614 16.58 -17.12 -10.02
C GLY A 614 15.61 -17.38 -8.88
N LYS A 615 14.53 -16.61 -8.85
CA LYS A 615 13.39 -16.88 -7.95
C LYS A 615 12.55 -18.04 -8.52
N LEU A 616 11.54 -18.47 -7.77
CA LEU A 616 10.57 -19.46 -8.24
C LEU A 616 9.17 -18.87 -8.05
N PHE A 617 8.90 -17.76 -8.74
CA PHE A 617 7.56 -17.20 -8.78
C PHE A 617 6.61 -18.16 -9.50
N PRO A 618 5.33 -18.20 -9.13
CA PRO A 618 4.35 -19.00 -9.83
C PRO A 618 4.15 -18.43 -11.23
N VAL A 619 3.87 -19.30 -12.20
CA VAL A 619 3.61 -18.93 -13.59
C VAL A 619 2.11 -18.94 -13.92
N ASN A 620 1.26 -18.80 -12.90
CA ASN A 620 -0.17 -18.63 -13.11
C ASN A 620 -0.48 -17.28 -13.75
N GLU A 621 -1.67 -17.14 -14.32
CA GLU A 621 -2.08 -15.91 -15.03
C GLU A 621 -1.94 -14.64 -14.18
N LEU A 622 -2.24 -14.71 -12.88
CA LEU A 622 -2.09 -13.55 -11.96
C LEU A 622 -0.65 -13.05 -11.90
N ALA A 623 0.32 -13.95 -11.79
CA ALA A 623 1.73 -13.60 -11.71
C ALA A 623 2.28 -13.18 -13.08
N VAL A 624 1.87 -13.83 -14.17
CA VAL A 624 2.25 -13.49 -15.54
C VAL A 624 1.76 -12.08 -15.92
N PHE A 625 0.56 -11.68 -15.51
CA PHE A 625 0.09 -10.30 -15.73
C PHE A 625 0.58 -9.31 -14.67
N GLY A 626 1.02 -9.80 -13.51
CA GLY A 626 1.39 -8.96 -12.36
C GLY A 626 2.87 -8.61 -12.26
N ILE A 627 3.74 -9.46 -12.80
CA ILE A 627 5.19 -9.36 -12.64
C ILE A 627 5.80 -9.14 -14.03
N ARG A 628 6.26 -7.91 -14.29
CA ARG A 628 7.05 -7.60 -15.48
C ARG A 628 8.39 -8.34 -15.42
N GLY A 629 8.78 -8.99 -16.51
CA GLY A 629 9.99 -9.81 -16.57
C GLY A 629 9.90 -11.03 -15.65
N LEU A 630 8.75 -11.71 -15.58
CA LEU A 630 8.58 -12.90 -14.74
C LEU A 630 9.57 -14.00 -15.13
N PHE A 631 9.65 -14.34 -16.43
CA PHE A 631 10.47 -15.46 -16.89
C PHE A 631 11.98 -15.22 -16.69
N PRO A 632 12.54 -14.03 -16.98
CA PRO A 632 13.94 -13.72 -16.65
C PRO A 632 14.25 -13.69 -15.14
N LYS A 633 13.26 -13.40 -14.29
CA LYS A 633 13.44 -13.42 -12.82
C LYS A 633 13.43 -14.82 -12.24
N ASN A 634 12.81 -15.77 -12.92
CA ASN A 634 12.75 -17.15 -12.47
C ASN A 634 14.03 -17.92 -12.78
N GLU A 635 14.32 -18.92 -11.94
CA GLU A 635 15.37 -19.89 -12.19
C GLU A 635 15.07 -20.63 -13.49
N ARG A 636 16.10 -20.79 -14.34
CA ARG A 636 15.92 -21.39 -15.66
C ARG A 636 17.19 -22.07 -16.17
N LEU A 637 16.96 -22.99 -17.10
CA LEU A 637 18.00 -23.73 -17.80
C LEU A 637 17.73 -23.63 -19.31
N ILE A 638 18.69 -23.13 -20.06
CA ILE A 638 18.61 -22.95 -21.52
C ILE A 638 19.47 -24.02 -22.17
N THR A 639 18.91 -24.74 -23.13
CA THR A 639 19.68 -25.65 -24.00
C THR A 639 19.72 -25.07 -25.40
N TYR A 640 20.92 -24.95 -25.96
CA TYR A 640 21.11 -24.45 -27.31
C TYR A 640 21.29 -25.61 -28.28
N LEU A 641 20.46 -25.64 -29.32
CA LEU A 641 20.45 -26.65 -30.36
C LEU A 641 20.86 -25.99 -31.67
N GLN A 642 21.79 -26.62 -32.39
CA GLN A 642 22.03 -26.35 -33.80
C GLN A 642 21.24 -27.35 -34.62
N THR A 643 20.24 -26.88 -35.38
CA THR A 643 19.56 -27.71 -36.39
C THR A 643 20.22 -27.49 -37.75
N GLU A 644 19.80 -28.25 -38.75
CA GLU A 644 20.21 -28.04 -40.15
C GLU A 644 19.70 -26.70 -40.73
N TYR A 645 18.70 -26.08 -40.10
CA TYR A 645 18.01 -24.88 -40.58
C TYR A 645 18.34 -23.61 -39.79
N GLY A 646 18.89 -23.76 -38.57
CA GLY A 646 19.24 -22.63 -37.71
C GLY A 646 19.41 -23.02 -36.25
N LYS A 647 19.74 -22.05 -35.41
CA LYS A 647 19.82 -22.24 -33.96
C LYS A 647 18.44 -22.17 -33.31
N VAL A 648 18.24 -23.02 -32.30
CA VAL A 648 17.05 -23.04 -31.45
C VAL A 648 17.47 -23.04 -29.99
N ALA A 649 16.87 -22.18 -29.17
CA ALA A 649 17.04 -22.23 -27.72
C ALA A 649 15.80 -22.84 -27.07
N VAL A 650 15.98 -23.94 -26.33
CA VAL A 650 14.93 -24.56 -25.51
C VAL A 650 15.11 -24.12 -24.06
N ILE A 651 14.29 -23.17 -23.63
CA ILE A 651 14.39 -22.53 -22.32
C ILE A 651 13.40 -23.18 -21.36
N LYS A 652 13.92 -23.87 -20.35
CA LYS A 652 13.17 -24.45 -19.23
C LYS A 652 13.08 -23.43 -18.10
N VAL A 653 11.90 -22.85 -17.86
CA VAL A 653 11.67 -21.87 -16.78
C VAL A 653 10.99 -22.55 -15.60
N GLY A 654 11.67 -22.57 -14.46
CA GLY A 654 11.12 -23.08 -13.21
C GLY A 654 10.02 -22.16 -12.64
N ALA A 655 9.17 -22.72 -11.79
CA ALA A 655 8.09 -22.01 -11.12
C ALA A 655 7.98 -22.43 -9.64
N SER A 656 7.00 -21.88 -8.92
CA SER A 656 6.71 -22.35 -7.55
C SER A 656 6.39 -23.84 -7.53
N ASN A 657 6.90 -24.55 -6.51
CA ASN A 657 6.82 -26.01 -6.33
C ASN A 657 7.69 -26.83 -7.28
N VAL A 658 8.34 -26.24 -8.29
CA VAL A 658 9.35 -26.93 -9.10
C VAL A 658 10.53 -27.28 -8.20
N GLY A 659 10.69 -28.57 -7.95
CA GLY A 659 11.78 -29.11 -7.17
C GLY A 659 13.10 -28.90 -7.90
N ARG A 660 13.20 -29.38 -9.15
CA ARG A 660 14.42 -29.42 -9.97
C ARG A 660 14.09 -29.44 -11.47
N ILE A 661 14.99 -28.92 -12.29
CA ILE A 661 15.05 -29.14 -13.74
C ILE A 661 16.20 -30.12 -14.02
N ARG A 662 15.94 -31.14 -14.82
CA ARG A 662 16.95 -32.12 -15.28
C ARG A 662 16.99 -32.21 -16.79
N VAL A 663 18.14 -32.60 -17.32
CA VAL A 663 18.35 -32.87 -18.74
C VAL A 663 18.96 -34.24 -18.94
N THR A 664 18.77 -34.81 -20.12
CA THR A 664 19.18 -36.19 -20.46
C THR A 664 20.63 -36.27 -20.94
N TYR A 665 21.16 -35.21 -21.53
CA TYR A 665 22.51 -35.17 -22.11
C TYR A 665 23.65 -34.93 -21.10
N ASP A 666 23.34 -34.49 -19.88
CA ASP A 666 24.32 -34.36 -18.79
C ASP A 666 23.63 -34.51 -17.42
N ASN A 667 23.86 -35.68 -16.81
CA ASN A 667 23.26 -36.08 -15.54
C ASN A 667 23.73 -35.25 -14.33
N LYS A 668 24.81 -34.48 -14.46
CA LYS A 668 25.33 -33.60 -13.39
C LYS A 668 24.51 -32.31 -13.26
N ILE A 669 23.71 -31.95 -14.27
CA ILE A 669 22.94 -30.72 -14.28
C ILE A 669 21.65 -30.90 -13.47
N VAL A 670 21.63 -30.25 -12.30
CA VAL A 670 20.47 -30.20 -11.41
C VAL A 670 20.30 -28.79 -10.90
N THR A 671 19.14 -28.18 -11.15
CA THR A 671 18.83 -26.82 -10.66
C THR A 671 18.35 -26.83 -9.20
N ASN A 672 18.17 -25.65 -8.61
CA ASN A 672 17.69 -25.48 -7.23
C ASN A 672 18.57 -26.17 -6.16
N SER A 673 19.88 -26.26 -6.40
CA SER A 673 20.89 -26.75 -5.46
C SER A 673 21.17 -25.75 -4.32
N LEU A 674 21.86 -26.19 -3.26
CA LEU A 674 22.28 -25.33 -2.15
C LEU A 674 23.20 -24.20 -2.61
N ILE A 675 24.17 -24.54 -3.48
CA ILE A 675 25.09 -23.57 -4.11
C ILE A 675 24.53 -23.24 -5.49
N ARG A 676 24.34 -21.94 -5.76
CA ARG A 676 23.60 -21.44 -6.92
C ARG A 676 24.43 -20.39 -7.63
N THR A 677 25.16 -20.79 -8.67
CA THR A 677 25.95 -19.89 -9.52
C THR A 677 25.49 -20.02 -10.96
N ALA A 678 25.46 -18.90 -11.69
CA ALA A 678 25.24 -18.93 -13.12
C ALA A 678 26.37 -19.72 -13.80
N ARG A 679 26.02 -20.55 -14.78
CA ARG A 679 26.98 -21.43 -15.46
C ARG A 679 26.68 -21.51 -16.94
N THR A 680 27.71 -21.33 -17.74
CA THR A 680 27.71 -21.56 -19.19
C THR A 680 28.62 -22.73 -19.49
N VAL A 681 28.13 -23.72 -20.22
CA VAL A 681 28.93 -24.86 -20.69
C VAL A 681 28.72 -25.02 -22.17
N GLU A 682 29.82 -25.20 -22.89
CA GLU A 682 29.84 -25.44 -24.33
C GLU A 682 30.43 -26.81 -24.61
N TYR A 683 29.78 -27.58 -25.47
CA TYR A 683 30.28 -28.89 -25.91
C TYR A 683 31.05 -28.70 -27.22
N LYS A 684 32.31 -28.27 -27.12
CA LYS A 684 33.20 -28.08 -28.28
C LYS A 684 33.81 -29.39 -28.76
N ASP A 685 34.20 -30.23 -27.80
CA ASP A 685 34.99 -31.45 -28.06
C ASP A 685 34.14 -32.73 -28.14
N VAL A 686 32.83 -32.61 -27.90
CA VAL A 686 31.88 -33.73 -27.93
C VAL A 686 30.67 -33.33 -28.76
N SER A 687 30.37 -34.12 -29.80
CA SER A 687 29.15 -33.92 -30.60
C SER A 687 28.00 -34.72 -30.00
N ILE A 688 27.07 -34.04 -29.34
CA ILE A 688 25.87 -34.66 -28.78
C ILE A 688 24.71 -34.43 -29.74
N MET A 689 24.32 -35.47 -30.48
CA MET A 689 23.18 -35.44 -31.39
C MET A 689 21.89 -35.79 -30.65
N ILE A 690 20.77 -35.21 -31.07
CA ILE A 690 19.45 -35.52 -30.53
C ILE A 690 18.40 -35.56 -31.65
N ASP A 691 17.59 -36.62 -31.63
CA ASP A 691 16.52 -36.82 -32.60
C ASP A 691 15.31 -35.92 -32.33
N LYS A 692 14.58 -35.60 -33.40
CA LYS A 692 13.29 -34.89 -33.29
C LYS A 692 12.35 -35.74 -32.42
N GLY A 693 11.80 -35.13 -31.37
CA GLY A 693 10.93 -35.80 -30.41
C GLY A 693 11.65 -36.69 -29.38
N ALA A 694 12.98 -36.77 -29.35
CA ALA A 694 13.69 -37.45 -28.26
C ALA A 694 13.66 -36.64 -26.95
N GLU A 695 13.69 -37.31 -25.79
CA GLU A 695 13.63 -36.64 -24.49
C GLU A 695 14.89 -35.79 -24.25
N LEU A 696 14.70 -34.49 -24.05
CA LEU A 696 15.74 -33.50 -23.79
C LEU A 696 15.90 -33.18 -22.29
N GLY A 697 14.81 -33.33 -21.52
CA GLY A 697 14.82 -33.07 -20.09
C GLY A 697 13.44 -33.14 -19.48
N ARG A 698 13.31 -32.76 -18.20
CA ARG A 698 12.05 -32.82 -17.46
C ARG A 698 12.00 -31.85 -16.31
N PHE A 699 10.78 -31.53 -15.92
CA PHE A 699 10.51 -30.77 -14.70
C PHE A 699 10.02 -31.69 -13.59
N GLU A 700 10.67 -31.61 -12.43
CA GLU A 700 10.17 -32.21 -11.20
C GLU A 700 9.18 -31.21 -10.55
N MET A 701 7.95 -31.12 -11.09
CA MET A 701 6.83 -30.17 -10.80
C MET A 701 6.72 -28.97 -11.78
N GLY A 702 5.50 -28.44 -11.98
CA GLY A 702 5.06 -27.69 -13.19
C GLY A 702 5.71 -26.34 -13.51
N SER A 703 5.68 -25.91 -14.79
CA SER A 703 6.67 -24.97 -15.34
C SER A 703 6.26 -24.34 -16.68
N THR A 704 7.17 -23.58 -17.28
CA THR A 704 7.00 -22.98 -18.61
C THR A 704 8.20 -23.33 -19.50
N VAL A 705 7.93 -23.61 -20.78
CA VAL A 705 8.98 -23.75 -21.81
C VAL A 705 8.86 -22.62 -22.80
N ILE A 706 9.98 -21.99 -23.14
CA ILE A 706 10.05 -20.97 -24.19
C ILE A 706 11.00 -21.48 -25.26
N LEU A 707 10.58 -21.41 -26.51
CA LEU A 707 11.47 -21.60 -27.64
C LEU A 707 11.85 -20.25 -28.23
N LEU A 708 13.12 -20.12 -28.60
CA LEU A 708 13.61 -19.04 -29.45
C LEU A 708 14.18 -19.65 -30.72
N MET A 709 13.85 -19.06 -31.85
CA MET A 709 14.34 -19.45 -33.16
C MET A 709 15.18 -18.31 -33.75
N GLU A 710 16.26 -18.68 -34.43
CA GLU A 710 17.14 -17.74 -35.12
C GLU A 710 16.36 -16.87 -36.13
N LYS A 711 16.83 -15.64 -36.32
CA LYS A 711 16.24 -14.73 -37.32
C LYS A 711 16.23 -15.35 -38.73
N ASN A 712 15.13 -15.17 -39.43
CA ASN A 712 14.92 -15.62 -40.82
C ASN A 712 15.09 -17.14 -41.03
N THR A 713 14.78 -17.99 -40.04
CA THR A 713 14.89 -19.45 -40.20
C THR A 713 13.57 -20.22 -40.10
N PHE A 714 12.51 -19.61 -39.55
CA PHE A 714 11.30 -20.33 -39.16
C PHE A 714 10.05 -19.50 -39.41
N GLU A 715 8.95 -20.14 -39.79
CA GLU A 715 7.62 -19.55 -39.86
C GLU A 715 6.61 -20.41 -39.11
N PHE A 716 5.72 -19.76 -38.35
CA PHE A 716 4.67 -20.45 -37.60
C PHE A 716 3.52 -20.85 -38.53
N ASP A 717 2.90 -21.98 -38.20
CA ASP A 717 1.56 -22.27 -38.70
C ASP A 717 0.52 -21.41 -37.97
N SER A 718 -0.73 -21.46 -38.43
CA SER A 718 -1.84 -20.80 -37.73
C SER A 718 -2.14 -21.51 -36.41
N LEU A 719 -1.45 -21.12 -35.34
CA LEU A 719 -1.61 -21.72 -34.01
C LEU A 719 -2.68 -21.00 -33.18
N PRO A 720 -3.69 -21.72 -32.65
CA PRO A 720 -4.67 -21.13 -31.74
C PRO A 720 -4.06 -20.86 -30.36
N VAL A 721 -4.07 -19.59 -29.94
CA VAL A 721 -3.56 -19.18 -28.62
C VAL A 721 -4.54 -19.59 -27.52
N ASN A 722 -4.02 -20.08 -26.40
CA ASN A 722 -4.75 -20.64 -25.25
C ASN A 722 -5.41 -22.00 -25.48
N GLU A 723 -5.11 -22.67 -26.59
CA GLU A 723 -5.49 -24.06 -26.80
C GLU A 723 -4.38 -25.04 -26.41
N LYS A 724 -4.76 -26.30 -26.18
CA LYS A 724 -3.81 -27.37 -25.86
C LYS A 724 -3.07 -27.80 -27.11
N VAL A 725 -1.77 -28.01 -26.95
CA VAL A 725 -0.88 -28.62 -27.92
C VAL A 725 -0.20 -29.82 -27.26
N THR A 726 -0.03 -30.91 -28.00
CA THR A 726 0.68 -32.10 -27.53
C THR A 726 2.09 -32.12 -28.11
N TYR A 727 3.04 -32.72 -27.39
CA TYR A 727 4.39 -32.87 -27.94
C TYR A 727 4.34 -33.73 -29.22
N GLY A 728 5.22 -33.43 -30.16
CA GLY A 728 5.27 -34.10 -31.46
C GLY A 728 4.35 -33.51 -32.53
N SER A 729 3.39 -32.66 -32.16
CA SER A 729 2.57 -31.91 -33.14
C SER A 729 3.35 -30.75 -33.76
N THR A 730 3.15 -30.51 -35.06
CA THR A 730 3.81 -29.43 -35.80
C THR A 730 3.39 -28.06 -35.26
N ILE A 731 4.37 -27.17 -35.07
CA ILE A 731 4.16 -25.77 -34.69
C ILE A 731 4.52 -24.79 -35.82
N GLY A 732 5.12 -25.29 -36.89
CA GLY A 732 5.52 -24.51 -38.05
C GLY A 732 6.69 -25.15 -38.77
N ARG A 733 7.19 -24.44 -39.78
CA ARG A 733 8.19 -24.94 -40.73
C ARG A 733 9.44 -24.07 -40.77
N PHE A 734 10.57 -24.73 -40.95
CA PHE A 734 11.83 -24.08 -41.29
C PHE A 734 11.81 -23.59 -42.73
N LEU A 735 12.52 -22.49 -42.99
CA LEU A 735 12.55 -21.83 -44.29
C LEU A 735 13.55 -22.47 -45.26
N ALA A 736 14.85 -22.41 -44.91
CA ALA A 736 15.93 -22.89 -45.78
C ALA A 736 17.00 -23.60 -44.96
N LYS A 737 17.55 -24.68 -45.53
CA LYS A 737 18.63 -25.44 -44.93
C LYS A 737 19.93 -24.62 -44.98
N LYS A 738 20.59 -24.47 -43.82
CA LYS A 738 21.82 -23.69 -43.63
C LYS A 738 23.07 -24.56 -43.50
N CYS A 739 22.94 -25.76 -42.96
CA CYS A 739 24.04 -26.71 -42.81
C CYS A 739 23.54 -28.15 -42.87
N THR A 740 24.48 -29.10 -42.94
CA THR A 740 24.20 -30.53 -42.88
C THR A 740 24.77 -31.08 -41.58
N LEU A 741 23.98 -31.88 -40.86
CA LEU A 741 24.40 -32.53 -39.63
C LEU A 741 24.59 -34.04 -39.86
N PRO A 742 25.49 -34.69 -39.10
CA PRO A 742 25.75 -36.13 -39.25
C PRO A 742 24.56 -36.93 -38.73
N LYS A 743 23.88 -37.66 -39.63
CA LYS A 743 22.68 -38.45 -39.32
C LYS A 743 22.87 -39.41 -38.16
#